data_AF-A0AA38SYK9-F1
#
_entry.id   AF-A0AA38SYK9-F1
#
_cell.length_a   1.000
_cell.length_b   1.000
_cell.length_c   1.000
_cell.angle_alpha   90.00
_cell.angle_beta   90.00
_cell.angle_gamma   90.00
#
_symmetry.space_group_name_H-M   'P 1'
#
loop_
_entity.id
_entity.type
_entity.pdbx_description
1 polymer ?
#
loop_
_entity_poly.entity_id
_entity_poly.type
_entity_poly.pdbx_seq_one_letter_code
_entity_poly.pdbx_strand_id
1 'polypeptide(L)'
;MEVFDRSKIWVLLICLVFQLGHGFYLTGSNPPKYAIGDHLSVKVNSLTSIDTEIPYSYYTLPFCQPQEGVNDSPQNLGELLMGDRIQNSPYKFKMHTNETDIFLCQTKPLSSDEFKLLSNRIEEMYEVNLILDDLPSIRYTVRSSYRFWWTGYLIGTRVQDSYYVFNHLKFTVFVRKYEEETNVVVGFEYPSKIDCEDTNVSMAIKENEPVVFTYEVAFVESDIKWGSRFDAYSKTVGAQVDWFSILNALIVIIILGGIILVIFLRTVSRNLTRYEELGKEGQPQMNEELSGWKVVVADVFRAPSHPALLCVMVGDGVWILGTAFVTITFAALGLWHPLLRGTLVTSTLIFYMILGILAGYVAVRMWRTIFYGDHKGWVSVSWKVACFFPGIALLILFALNFLLWRSKSIAAIPFSLFVILVLLWFCITIPLTIVGGYFGAKAPHIEYPVRINQVLREIPVKKYPSWLLVLGGGALSFGDHLSVKVNSLTSIHTEIPYSYYSLPFCQPPEGVEDSPQNLGELLMGDRIQNSPYKFKMHTNETNIFLCQTKPLSSDEFKSLSNRIEEMYEVNLILDDLPAIRYAKRSDYRFCWNGYPIGIRVVDSYYVFNHLKFTVFVRKYEEEGTNVVVGFEVEPCSFKHNAESLKGLKTYGKYPSKIDCYNHIVSMAIKENEPVAFTYEVAFVESDIKWGSRFDVYSKTVGAQVDWFSILNSLIVIIILAGIILVIFLRTVSRNLTRFEELDKQGQAEMNEELSGWKVVVADVFRAPSHPTLLCVMVGDGVWILGTAVVTIAFAALGFVSPASCGTLVAGTLNFSMILGILAGYVAVCMWQTISCGDHKGWVSVSWKVACFFPGITFLILFALNFLLWRSSSTAAIPFSLFVILVFIWFCITIPLTFLGGYFGAKAPHIEYPVRTNHIPREIPAKKYPSWLVVLGGGALSFGALFIELFSIMSSIWMGRGYYDFGFLFVVLILLVVVCAEVSLVLTYMHLCGEDWKWWWKSFFASGSVALYIFLYSIYYLIFKLKCLSGPVSATLYLGYSLLMVLVVMLATGAVGLLWSFWFVHYLFSSVKFD
;
A
#
# COMPACT_ATOMS: atom_id res chain seq x y z
N MET A 1 6.64 25.45 -57.28
CA MET A 1 7.42 26.65 -56.89
C MET A 1 6.69 27.58 -55.92
N GLU A 2 5.36 27.48 -55.73
CA GLU A 2 4.59 28.33 -54.78
C GLU A 2 4.67 27.95 -53.29
N VAL A 3 5.32 26.84 -52.92
CA VAL A 3 5.47 26.40 -51.51
C VAL A 3 6.60 27.17 -50.79
N PHE A 4 7.58 27.69 -51.53
CA PHE A 4 8.75 28.37 -50.95
C PHE A 4 8.53 29.85 -50.62
N ASP A 5 7.48 30.50 -51.14
CA ASP A 5 7.22 31.92 -50.85
C ASP A 5 6.39 32.13 -49.57
N ARG A 6 5.67 31.10 -49.10
CA ARG A 6 4.92 31.17 -47.82
C ARG A 6 5.81 31.04 -46.59
N SER A 7 6.98 30.40 -46.68
CA SER A 7 7.89 30.24 -45.54
C SER A 7 8.57 31.55 -45.13
N LYS A 8 8.82 32.45 -46.09
CA LYS A 8 9.42 33.77 -45.83
C LYS A 8 8.52 34.66 -44.97
N ILE A 9 7.20 34.59 -45.16
CA ILE A 9 6.22 35.36 -44.36
C ILE A 9 6.19 34.87 -42.92
N TRP A 10 6.26 33.55 -42.68
CA TRP A 10 6.33 32.98 -41.33
C TRP A 10 7.65 33.28 -40.63
N VAL A 11 8.77 33.24 -41.34
CA VAL A 11 10.08 33.62 -40.79
C VAL A 11 10.13 35.13 -40.51
N LEU A 12 9.58 35.98 -41.37
CA LEU A 12 9.44 37.43 -41.10
C LEU A 12 8.52 37.72 -39.93
N LEU A 13 7.40 37.00 -39.77
CA LEU A 13 6.50 37.16 -38.62
C LEU A 13 7.18 36.75 -37.31
N ILE A 14 7.93 35.64 -37.33
CA ILE A 14 8.71 35.17 -36.17
C ILE A 14 9.82 36.19 -35.85
N CYS A 15 10.52 36.73 -36.85
CA CYS A 15 11.53 37.77 -36.64
C CYS A 15 10.93 39.11 -36.15
N LEU A 16 9.72 39.49 -36.60
CA LEU A 16 9.01 40.68 -36.12
C LEU A 16 8.52 40.53 -34.68
N VAL A 17 8.08 39.33 -34.27
CA VAL A 17 7.73 39.01 -32.88
C VAL A 17 8.96 39.03 -31.97
N PHE A 18 10.12 38.58 -32.47
CA PHE A 18 11.38 38.65 -31.72
C PHE A 18 11.95 40.08 -31.59
N GLN A 19 11.66 41.00 -32.51
CA GLN A 19 12.13 42.39 -32.40
C GLN A 19 11.29 43.29 -31.47
N LEU A 20 10.07 42.89 -31.11
CA LEU A 20 9.24 43.61 -30.12
C LEU A 20 9.59 43.26 -28.66
N GLY A 21 10.49 42.29 -28.44
CA GLY A 21 10.97 41.91 -27.11
C GLY A 21 12.21 42.70 -26.70
N HIS A 22 12.09 44.00 -26.43
CA HIS A 22 13.08 44.68 -25.60
C HIS A 22 12.97 44.14 -24.17
N GLY A 23 13.89 43.24 -23.82
CA GLY A 23 14.30 42.92 -22.45
C GLY A 23 13.33 42.06 -21.63
N PHE A 24 13.05 40.81 -22.05
CA PHE A 24 12.56 39.82 -21.08
C PHE A 24 13.76 39.31 -20.27
N TYR A 25 13.99 39.89 -19.09
CA TYR A 25 14.98 39.40 -18.14
C TYR A 25 14.50 38.04 -17.58
N LEU A 26 15.17 36.95 -17.96
CA LEU A 26 14.92 35.63 -17.37
C LEU A 26 15.62 35.56 -15.99
N THR A 27 14.83 35.53 -14.92
CA THR A 27 15.32 35.28 -13.56
C THR A 27 16.01 33.92 -13.50
N GLY A 28 17.28 33.89 -13.09
CA GLY A 28 18.07 32.66 -12.97
C GLY A 28 18.88 32.22 -14.19
N SER A 29 18.98 33.03 -15.25
CA SER A 29 19.86 32.72 -16.41
C SER A 29 21.28 33.30 -16.30
N ASN A 30 21.48 34.37 -15.51
CA ASN A 30 22.78 34.96 -15.22
C ASN A 30 22.97 35.14 -13.71
N PRO A 31 24.18 34.89 -13.17
CA PRO A 31 24.46 35.10 -11.75
C PRO A 31 24.46 36.59 -11.39
N PRO A 32 23.68 37.01 -10.39
CA PRO A 32 23.86 38.32 -9.78
C PRO A 32 25.21 38.35 -9.05
N LYS A 33 26.04 39.32 -9.41
CA LYS A 33 27.40 39.50 -8.90
C LYS A 33 27.36 40.53 -7.77
N TYR A 34 27.90 40.18 -6.60
CA TYR A 34 27.96 41.04 -5.43
C TYR A 34 29.42 41.34 -5.05
N ALA A 35 29.75 42.61 -4.83
CA ALA A 35 31.00 43.04 -4.23
C ALA A 35 30.98 42.83 -2.70
N ILE A 36 32.14 42.84 -2.07
CA ILE A 36 32.25 42.75 -0.60
C ILE A 36 31.59 44.00 0.02
N GLY A 37 30.66 43.78 0.96
CA GLY A 37 29.89 44.85 1.60
C GLY A 37 28.59 45.23 0.90
N ASP A 38 28.28 44.68 -0.28
CA ASP A 38 27.00 44.90 -0.95
C ASP A 38 25.83 44.42 -0.10
N HIS A 39 24.70 45.12 -0.17
CA HIS A 39 23.49 44.76 0.55
C HIS A 39 22.74 43.61 -0.15
N LEU A 40 22.50 42.52 0.56
CA LEU A 40 21.65 41.42 0.09
C LEU A 40 20.23 41.59 0.64
N SER A 41 19.25 41.53 -0.25
CA SER A 41 17.83 41.67 0.09
C SER A 41 17.21 40.31 0.40
N VAL A 42 16.90 40.06 1.67
CA VAL A 42 16.13 38.88 2.10
C VAL A 42 14.64 39.18 1.92
N LYS A 43 13.90 38.23 1.35
CA LYS A 43 12.46 38.31 1.13
C LYS A 43 11.75 37.25 1.96
N VAL A 44 10.50 37.52 2.32
CA VAL A 44 9.59 36.57 2.99
C VAL A 44 8.54 36.09 2.00
N ASN A 45 8.18 34.81 2.05
CA ASN A 45 7.04 34.25 1.31
C ASN A 45 5.90 33.88 2.28
N SER A 46 4.79 33.37 1.76
CA SER A 46 3.65 32.89 2.54
C SER A 46 4.04 31.78 3.54
N LEU A 47 3.34 31.76 4.66
CA LEU A 47 3.41 30.72 5.69
C LEU A 47 2.75 29.44 5.18
N THR A 48 3.40 28.30 5.37
CA THR A 48 2.91 26.98 4.95
C THR A 48 2.94 26.01 6.12
N SER A 49 2.00 25.07 6.20
CA SER A 49 1.92 24.11 7.31
C SER A 49 2.11 22.67 6.82
N ILE A 50 2.67 21.82 7.68
CA ILE A 50 2.82 20.38 7.42
C ILE A 50 1.48 19.64 7.65
N ASP A 51 0.68 20.13 8.60
CA ASP A 51 -0.58 19.51 8.99
C ASP A 51 -1.79 20.04 8.20
N THR A 52 -1.70 21.27 7.69
CA THR A 52 -2.78 21.96 6.97
C THR A 52 -2.29 22.56 5.65
N GLU A 53 -3.04 22.36 4.57
CA GLU A 53 -2.63 22.79 3.20
C GLU A 53 -2.93 24.27 2.88
N ILE A 54 -3.33 25.11 3.87
CA ILE A 54 -3.82 26.47 3.63
C ILE A 54 -2.73 27.52 3.90
N PRO A 55 -2.29 28.31 2.90
CA PRO A 55 -1.26 29.34 3.14
C PRO A 55 -1.83 30.67 3.66
N TYR A 56 -1.03 31.36 4.48
CA TYR A 56 -1.31 32.71 5.02
C TYR A 56 -0.14 33.68 4.77
N SER A 57 -0.34 35.00 4.88
CA SER A 57 0.76 35.97 4.70
C SER A 57 1.63 35.94 5.93
N TYR A 58 2.93 36.14 5.71
CA TYR A 58 3.90 36.36 6.75
C TYR A 58 3.45 37.43 7.76
N TYR A 59 3.03 38.62 7.27
CA TYR A 59 2.63 39.75 8.13
C TYR A 59 1.19 39.64 8.67
N THR A 60 0.47 38.53 8.44
CA THR A 60 -0.76 38.23 9.19
C THR A 60 -0.47 37.94 10.66
N LEU A 61 0.74 37.45 10.95
CA LEU A 61 1.24 37.28 12.31
C LEU A 61 1.97 38.55 12.78
N PRO A 62 2.07 38.78 14.09
CA PRO A 62 2.68 39.98 14.67
C PRO A 62 4.22 39.96 14.57
N PHE A 63 4.77 39.78 13.37
CA PHE A 63 6.21 39.87 13.07
C PHE A 63 6.67 41.31 12.84
N CYS A 64 7.99 41.52 12.90
CA CYS A 64 8.62 42.81 12.64
C CYS A 64 8.37 43.29 11.21
N GLN A 65 7.80 44.48 11.06
CA GLN A 65 7.64 45.13 9.75
C GLN A 65 8.87 46.00 9.42
N PRO A 66 9.29 46.07 8.15
CA PRO A 66 10.41 46.92 7.72
C PRO A 66 10.06 48.41 7.88
N GLN A 67 11.06 49.23 8.21
CA GLN A 67 10.90 50.68 8.41
C GLN A 67 10.40 51.43 7.16
N GLU A 68 10.70 50.89 5.98
CA GLU A 68 10.31 51.43 4.66
C GLU A 68 8.87 51.05 4.26
N GLY A 69 8.15 50.31 5.12
CA GLY A 69 6.82 49.75 4.83
C GLY A 69 6.89 48.40 4.10
N VAL A 70 5.80 47.63 4.22
CA VAL A 70 5.67 46.33 3.56
C VAL A 70 5.37 46.55 2.08
N ASN A 71 6.32 46.17 1.23
CA ASN A 71 6.22 46.23 -0.22
C ASN A 71 6.20 44.81 -0.79
N ASP A 72 5.18 44.52 -1.58
CA ASP A 72 5.10 43.28 -2.35
C ASP A 72 6.12 43.34 -3.51
N SER A 73 6.90 42.29 -3.67
CA SER A 73 7.88 42.19 -4.76
C SER A 73 7.16 41.90 -6.09
N PRO A 74 7.74 42.29 -7.25
CA PRO A 74 7.12 41.99 -8.54
C PRO A 74 7.06 40.48 -8.77
N GLN A 75 5.85 39.94 -8.86
CA GLN A 75 5.59 38.51 -9.06
C GLN A 75 5.20 38.21 -10.50
N ASN A 76 5.51 37.01 -10.97
CA ASN A 76 4.96 36.51 -12.22
C ASN A 76 3.55 35.95 -12.04
N LEU A 77 2.83 35.76 -13.16
CA LEU A 77 1.43 35.33 -13.16
C LEU A 77 1.23 33.98 -12.44
N GLY A 78 2.20 33.07 -12.57
CA GLY A 78 2.14 31.74 -11.97
C GLY A 78 2.43 31.74 -10.48
N GLU A 79 3.37 32.55 -9.98
CA GLU A 79 3.59 32.75 -8.53
C GLU A 79 2.31 33.24 -7.86
N LEU A 80 1.63 34.20 -8.48
CA LEU A 80 0.36 34.72 -7.98
C LEU A 80 -0.76 33.67 -7.98
N LEU A 81 -0.78 32.76 -8.96
CA LEU A 81 -1.75 31.65 -9.02
C LEU A 81 -1.47 30.53 -8.01
N MET A 82 -0.23 30.39 -7.57
CA MET A 82 0.15 29.43 -6.53
C MET A 82 -0.09 29.98 -5.13
N GLY A 83 -0.55 31.23 -5.01
CA GLY A 83 -0.77 31.88 -3.72
C GLY A 83 0.51 32.31 -3.02
N ASP A 84 1.64 32.34 -3.75
CA ASP A 84 2.89 32.89 -3.22
C ASP A 84 2.69 34.40 -3.00
N ARG A 85 3.13 34.91 -1.85
CA ARG A 85 3.12 36.34 -1.55
C ARG A 85 4.49 36.75 -1.04
N ILE A 86 5.34 37.15 -1.98
CA ILE A 86 6.74 37.49 -1.71
C ILE A 86 6.83 38.97 -1.36
N GLN A 87 7.22 39.27 -0.12
CA GLN A 87 7.26 40.63 0.43
C GLN A 87 8.69 40.95 0.89
N ASN A 88 9.04 42.24 0.96
CA ASN A 88 10.31 42.65 1.56
C ASN A 88 10.36 42.25 3.04
N SER A 89 11.53 41.85 3.52
CA SER A 89 11.75 41.52 4.93
C SER A 89 12.55 42.62 5.63
N PRO A 90 12.48 42.72 6.98
CA PRO A 90 13.32 43.63 7.74
C PRO A 90 14.78 43.17 7.86
N TYR A 91 15.13 41.95 7.44
CA TYR A 91 16.49 41.41 7.52
C TYR A 91 17.38 42.04 6.44
N LYS A 92 18.47 42.70 6.87
CA LYS A 92 19.47 43.31 5.98
C LYS A 92 20.80 42.58 6.17
N PHE A 93 21.32 41.96 5.12
CA PHE A 93 22.64 41.32 5.14
C PHE A 93 23.65 42.15 4.34
N LYS A 94 24.91 42.14 4.76
CA LYS A 94 26.04 42.74 4.02
C LYS A 94 26.99 41.63 3.58
N MET A 95 27.26 41.55 2.28
CA MET A 95 28.06 40.49 1.68
C MET A 95 29.42 40.34 2.38
N HIS A 96 29.78 39.12 2.79
CA HIS A 96 31.02 38.79 3.50
C HIS A 96 31.22 39.45 4.88
N THR A 97 30.17 40.02 5.48
CA THR A 97 30.24 40.62 6.82
C THR A 97 29.45 39.75 7.79
N ASN A 98 30.15 39.01 8.67
CA ASN A 98 29.50 38.24 9.73
C ASN A 98 29.06 39.17 10.85
N GLU A 99 27.79 39.10 11.23
CA GLU A 99 27.21 39.93 12.29
C GLU A 99 26.40 39.04 13.23
N THR A 100 26.52 39.26 14.54
CA THR A 100 25.86 38.46 15.58
C THR A 100 24.94 39.33 16.45
N ASP A 101 23.84 38.75 16.95
CA ASP A 101 22.90 39.38 17.88
C ASP A 101 22.35 40.75 17.44
N ILE A 102 22.08 40.92 16.14
CA ILE A 102 21.47 42.14 15.62
C ILE A 102 20.04 42.25 16.13
N PHE A 103 19.74 43.37 16.79
CA PHE A 103 18.38 43.73 17.16
C PHE A 103 17.55 44.08 15.92
N LEU A 104 16.44 43.36 15.72
CA LEU A 104 15.53 43.58 14.59
C LEU A 104 14.41 44.55 14.97
N CYS A 105 13.55 44.15 15.90
CA CYS A 105 12.50 45.00 16.45
C CYS A 105 11.90 44.41 17.75
N GLN A 106 11.10 45.23 18.43
CA GLN A 106 10.22 44.80 19.51
C GLN A 106 8.77 45.03 19.08
N THR A 107 7.93 44.00 19.20
CA THR A 107 6.51 44.09 18.85
C THR A 107 5.73 44.90 19.88
N LYS A 108 4.50 45.32 19.52
CA LYS A 108 3.55 45.84 20.51
C LYS A 108 3.12 44.69 21.45
N PRO A 109 2.68 44.99 22.69
CA PRO A 109 2.05 44.00 23.56
C PRO A 109 0.96 43.23 22.81
N LEU A 110 1.05 41.90 22.81
CA LEU A 110 0.14 41.02 22.09
C LEU A 110 -1.28 41.13 22.64
N SER A 111 -2.26 41.41 21.78
CA SER A 111 -3.67 41.33 22.14
C SER A 111 -4.11 39.87 22.33
N SER A 112 -5.20 39.63 23.07
CA SER A 112 -5.70 38.25 23.31
C SER A 112 -6.06 37.52 22.01
N ASP A 113 -6.54 38.24 20.99
CA ASP A 113 -6.85 37.65 19.69
C ASP A 113 -5.58 37.30 18.89
N GLU A 114 -4.55 38.16 18.93
CA GLU A 114 -3.25 37.88 18.29
C GLU A 114 -2.51 36.73 18.98
N PHE A 115 -2.60 36.65 20.31
CA PHE A 115 -2.04 35.54 21.08
C PHE A 115 -2.69 34.21 20.68
N LYS A 116 -4.03 34.15 20.65
CA LYS A 116 -4.76 32.95 20.20
C LYS A 116 -4.43 32.57 18.76
N LEU A 117 -4.36 33.55 17.86
CA LEU A 117 -4.01 33.32 16.46
C LEU A 117 -2.59 32.73 16.33
N LEU A 118 -1.61 33.32 17.03
CA LEU A 118 -0.24 32.86 17.01
C LEU A 118 -0.10 31.46 17.63
N SER A 119 -0.76 31.20 18.76
CA SER A 119 -0.82 29.87 19.40
C SER A 119 -1.40 28.81 18.46
N ASN A 120 -2.53 29.08 17.81
CA ASN A 120 -3.14 28.14 16.87
C ASN A 120 -2.20 27.83 15.69
N ARG A 121 -1.50 28.83 15.16
CA ARG A 121 -0.54 28.62 14.05
C ARG A 121 0.70 27.84 14.47
N ILE A 122 1.10 27.91 15.74
CA ILE A 122 2.15 27.07 16.30
C ILE A 122 1.65 25.62 16.44
N GLU A 123 0.42 25.40 16.89
CA GLU A 123 -0.17 24.06 17.00
C GLU A 123 -0.36 23.39 15.63
N GLU A 124 -0.75 24.16 14.62
CA GLU A 124 -0.91 23.69 13.25
C GLU A 124 0.43 23.58 12.49
N MET A 125 1.59 23.69 13.16
CA MET A 125 2.92 23.48 12.56
C MET A 125 3.20 24.36 11.34
N TYR A 126 2.84 25.65 11.40
CA TYR A 126 3.17 26.60 10.33
C TYR A 126 4.67 26.95 10.31
N GLU A 127 5.20 27.05 9.10
CA GLU A 127 6.57 27.35 8.75
C GLU A 127 6.66 28.68 7.98
N VAL A 128 7.72 29.43 8.27
CA VAL A 128 8.13 30.64 7.60
C VAL A 128 9.10 30.29 6.47
N ASN A 129 8.77 30.74 5.26
CA ASN A 129 9.61 30.57 4.09
C ASN A 129 10.36 31.88 3.78
N LEU A 130 11.68 31.87 3.89
CA LEU A 130 12.54 32.99 3.51
C LEU A 130 13.20 32.71 2.16
N ILE A 131 13.46 33.77 1.40
CA ILE A 131 14.07 33.70 0.07
C ILE A 131 15.24 34.67 0.01
N LEU A 132 16.41 34.18 -0.42
CA LEU A 132 17.60 34.98 -0.67
C LEU A 132 18.15 34.61 -2.05
N ASP A 133 18.28 35.57 -2.96
CA ASP A 133 18.81 35.35 -4.31
C ASP A 133 18.11 34.21 -5.10
N ASP A 134 16.77 34.17 -4.99
CA ASP A 134 15.88 33.12 -5.53
C ASP A 134 16.08 31.71 -4.91
N LEU A 135 16.86 31.60 -3.84
CA LEU A 135 17.02 30.37 -3.06
C LEU A 135 16.10 30.40 -1.83
N PRO A 136 15.26 29.36 -1.62
CA PRO A 136 14.52 29.24 -0.38
C PRO A 136 15.47 28.90 0.76
N SER A 137 15.18 29.34 1.98
CA SER A 137 15.92 28.90 3.16
C SER A 137 15.68 27.42 3.40
N ILE A 138 16.75 26.64 3.61
CA ILE A 138 16.65 25.23 4.02
C ILE A 138 17.17 25.00 5.44
N ARG A 139 16.62 23.99 6.10
CA ARG A 139 17.13 23.43 7.35
C ARG A 139 17.35 21.93 7.17
N TYR A 140 18.33 21.33 7.86
CA TYR A 140 18.47 19.87 7.87
C TYR A 140 18.23 19.27 9.25
N THR A 141 17.62 18.09 9.35
CA THR A 141 17.56 17.32 10.59
C THR A 141 18.45 16.08 10.45
N VAL A 142 19.26 15.79 11.46
CA VAL A 142 20.14 14.61 11.47
C VAL A 142 19.45 13.48 12.22
N ARG A 143 19.15 12.38 11.53
CA ARG A 143 18.71 11.13 12.17
C ARG A 143 19.66 10.01 11.79
N SER A 144 20.29 9.38 12.79
CA SER A 144 21.09 8.15 12.63
C SER A 144 22.01 8.15 11.40
N SER A 145 22.83 9.20 11.27
CA SER A 145 23.82 9.43 10.19
C SER A 145 23.29 9.94 8.84
N TYR A 146 21.98 10.14 8.67
CA TYR A 146 21.38 10.74 7.46
C TYR A 146 20.87 12.16 7.74
N ARG A 147 21.06 13.08 6.78
CA ARG A 147 20.58 14.47 6.81
C ARG A 147 19.30 14.59 5.98
N PHE A 148 18.17 14.89 6.62
CA PHE A 148 16.91 15.23 5.97
C PHE A 148 16.84 16.73 5.77
N TRP A 149 16.42 17.22 4.61
CA TRP A 149 16.36 18.67 4.34
C TRP A 149 14.91 19.14 4.24
N TRP A 150 14.59 20.27 4.84
CA TRP A 150 13.27 20.91 4.85
C TRP A 150 13.40 22.36 4.37
N THR A 151 12.35 22.89 3.76
CA THR A 151 12.26 24.32 3.39
C THR A 151 11.60 25.10 4.52
N GLY A 152 12.11 26.29 4.82
CA GLY A 152 11.57 27.16 5.87
C GLY A 152 11.91 26.74 7.31
N TYR A 153 11.44 27.52 8.28
CA TYR A 153 11.59 27.24 9.72
C TYR A 153 10.24 27.37 10.44
N LEU A 154 10.00 26.56 11.47
CA LEU A 154 8.75 26.60 12.25
C LEU A 154 8.60 27.95 12.96
N ILE A 155 7.38 28.42 13.17
CA ILE A 155 7.14 29.68 13.91
C ILE A 155 7.52 29.52 15.39
N GLY A 156 7.25 28.36 15.97
CA GLY A 156 7.45 28.10 17.39
C GLY A 156 7.17 26.65 17.75
N THR A 157 7.16 26.36 19.05
CA THR A 157 6.83 25.04 19.60
C THR A 157 6.05 25.16 20.90
N ARG A 158 5.23 24.15 21.20
CA ARG A 158 4.51 24.04 22.47
C ARG A 158 5.27 23.08 23.38
N VAL A 159 5.70 23.57 24.55
CA VAL A 159 6.38 22.75 25.56
C VAL A 159 5.57 22.81 26.86
N GLN A 160 5.19 21.63 27.35
CA GLN A 160 4.35 21.41 28.55
C GLN A 160 2.96 22.05 28.44
N ASP A 161 2.83 23.37 28.60
CA ASP A 161 1.59 24.14 28.42
C ASP A 161 1.81 25.62 28.03
N SER A 162 3.04 25.97 27.67
CA SER A 162 3.40 27.32 27.22
C SER A 162 3.83 27.29 25.76
N TYR A 163 3.47 28.36 25.04
CA TYR A 163 3.86 28.55 23.64
C TYR A 163 5.17 29.32 23.58
N TYR A 164 6.12 28.79 22.84
CA TYR A 164 7.43 29.41 22.61
C TYR A 164 7.54 29.79 21.14
N VAL A 165 8.04 30.98 20.85
CA VAL A 165 8.35 31.41 19.48
C VAL A 165 9.85 31.49 19.28
N PHE A 166 10.30 31.12 18.08
CA PHE A 166 11.68 31.30 17.66
C PHE A 166 11.88 32.76 17.26
N ASN A 167 12.33 33.56 18.23
CA ASN A 167 12.53 35.00 18.09
C ASN A 167 13.98 35.38 17.75
N HIS A 168 14.94 34.48 17.95
CA HIS A 168 16.33 34.65 17.50
C HIS A 168 16.63 33.72 16.31
N LEU A 169 17.04 34.28 15.17
CA LEU A 169 17.33 33.52 13.95
C LEU A 169 18.80 33.61 13.55
N LYS A 170 19.43 32.44 13.34
CA LYS A 170 20.79 32.33 12.79
C LYS A 170 20.72 32.02 11.31
N PHE A 171 21.39 32.78 10.47
CA PHE A 171 21.45 32.56 9.03
C PHE A 171 22.85 32.18 8.59
N THR A 172 22.96 31.17 7.72
CA THR A 172 24.20 30.77 7.08
C THR A 172 24.06 30.95 5.57
N VAL A 173 24.82 31.87 5.00
CA VAL A 173 24.81 32.14 3.56
C VAL A 173 26.07 31.52 2.95
N PHE A 174 25.89 30.57 2.04
CA PHE A 174 26.99 30.00 1.29
C PHE A 174 27.31 30.86 0.08
N VAL A 175 28.56 31.26 -0.03
CA VAL A 175 29.05 32.16 -1.08
C VAL A 175 30.21 31.53 -1.84
N ARG A 176 30.37 31.92 -3.10
CA ARG A 176 31.48 31.48 -3.94
C ARG A 176 32.05 32.66 -4.71
N LYS A 177 33.39 32.71 -4.81
CA LYS A 177 34.09 33.64 -5.69
C LYS A 177 33.86 33.27 -7.16
N TYR A 178 33.42 34.23 -7.96
CA TYR A 178 33.15 34.04 -9.38
C TYR A 178 34.25 34.65 -10.26
N GLU A 179 34.60 35.92 -10.01
CA GLU A 179 35.71 36.69 -10.63
C GLU A 179 36.52 37.40 -9.53
N GLU A 180 37.68 38.01 -9.84
CA GLU A 180 38.68 38.50 -8.86
C GLU A 180 38.13 39.45 -7.76
N GLU A 181 36.98 40.11 -7.98
CA GLU A 181 36.34 41.00 -6.99
C GLU A 181 34.84 40.72 -6.75
N THR A 182 34.24 39.70 -7.37
CA THR A 182 32.79 39.45 -7.26
C THR A 182 32.45 38.06 -6.75
N ASN A 183 31.42 38.02 -5.90
CA ASN A 183 30.94 36.83 -5.23
C ASN A 183 29.49 36.55 -5.63
N VAL A 184 29.11 35.28 -5.62
CA VAL A 184 27.77 34.80 -5.91
C VAL A 184 27.23 33.97 -4.74
N VAL A 185 25.92 34.07 -4.48
CA VAL A 185 25.25 33.25 -3.47
C VAL A 185 24.93 31.88 -4.05
N VAL A 186 25.36 30.83 -3.36
CA VAL A 186 25.22 29.42 -3.79
C VAL A 186 24.42 28.57 -2.81
N GLY A 187 24.08 29.10 -1.64
CA GLY A 187 23.25 28.41 -0.66
C GLY A 187 22.74 29.36 0.43
N PHE A 188 21.59 29.03 1.00
CA PHE A 188 20.97 29.78 2.08
C PHE A 188 20.36 28.81 3.07
N GLU A 189 20.97 28.74 4.25
CA GLU A 189 20.63 27.78 5.29
C GLU A 189 20.31 28.51 6.60
N TYR A 190 19.40 27.94 7.35
CA TYR A 190 19.23 28.23 8.78
C TYR A 190 19.74 27.00 9.56
N PRO A 191 20.62 27.16 10.56
CA PRO A 191 21.18 26.04 11.29
C PRO A 191 20.12 25.43 12.20
N SER A 192 19.92 24.14 12.05
CA SER A 192 19.01 23.32 12.85
C SER A 192 19.56 22.91 14.21
N LYS A 193 20.67 23.51 14.66
CA LYS A 193 21.31 23.18 15.93
C LYS A 193 20.58 23.83 17.12
N ILE A 194 19.25 23.75 17.11
CA ILE A 194 18.46 23.79 18.32
C ILE A 194 18.10 22.33 18.53
N ASP A 195 18.93 21.61 19.30
CA ASP A 195 18.43 20.43 19.97
C ASP A 195 17.17 20.87 20.70
N CYS A 196 16.06 20.15 20.55
CA CYS A 196 14.80 20.47 21.24
C CYS A 196 14.94 20.49 22.78
N GLU A 197 16.14 20.23 23.31
CA GLU A 197 16.55 20.30 24.72
C GLU A 197 17.17 21.66 25.12
N ASP A 198 17.61 22.51 24.19
CA ASP A 198 18.13 23.85 24.52
C ASP A 198 16.97 24.87 24.65
N THR A 199 16.26 24.81 25.78
CA THR A 199 15.18 25.75 26.16
C THR A 199 15.65 27.21 26.35
N ASN A 200 16.94 27.48 26.20
CA ASN A 200 17.56 28.78 26.51
C ASN A 200 17.43 29.82 25.37
N VAL A 201 17.02 29.42 24.17
CA VAL A 201 17.05 30.28 22.97
C VAL A 201 15.66 30.77 22.54
N SER A 202 14.57 30.23 23.10
CA SER A 202 13.19 30.56 22.72
C SER A 202 12.45 31.35 23.81
N MET A 203 11.82 32.47 23.44
CA MET A 203 11.00 33.27 24.36
C MET A 203 9.60 32.66 24.54
N ALA A 204 9.19 32.46 25.79
CA ALA A 204 7.81 32.09 26.12
C ALA A 204 6.88 33.28 25.85
N ILE A 205 5.77 33.04 25.16
CA ILE A 205 4.80 34.08 24.84
C ILE A 205 3.72 34.13 25.92
N LYS A 206 3.34 35.34 26.34
CA LYS A 206 2.19 35.59 27.21
C LYS A 206 1.32 36.70 26.64
N GLU A 207 0.04 36.69 27.01
CA GLU A 207 -0.88 37.79 26.69
C GLU A 207 -0.36 39.12 27.26
N ASN A 208 -0.48 40.21 26.51
CA ASN A 208 -0.02 41.56 26.86
C ASN A 208 1.51 41.72 27.07
N GLU A 209 2.34 40.76 26.67
CA GLU A 209 3.80 40.91 26.63
C GLU A 209 4.29 41.14 25.19
N PRO A 210 5.29 42.03 24.97
CA PRO A 210 5.91 42.22 23.66
C PRO A 210 6.98 41.16 23.38
N VAL A 211 7.17 40.81 22.10
CA VAL A 211 8.20 39.86 21.64
C VAL A 211 9.35 40.64 21.03
N VAL A 212 10.59 40.30 21.42
CA VAL A 212 11.81 40.91 20.88
C VAL A 212 12.42 39.96 19.87
N PHE A 213 12.60 40.42 18.62
CA PHE A 213 13.24 39.65 17.57
C PHE A 213 14.69 40.08 17.35
N THR A 214 15.58 39.11 17.21
CA THR A 214 17.00 39.30 16.93
C THR A 214 17.48 38.31 15.86
N TYR A 215 18.59 38.61 15.18
CA TYR A 215 19.16 37.68 14.21
C TYR A 215 20.67 37.78 14.13
N GLU A 216 21.30 36.75 13.59
CA GLU A 216 22.71 36.73 13.23
C GLU A 216 22.91 36.14 11.84
N VAL A 217 23.98 36.52 11.16
CA VAL A 217 24.31 36.07 9.81
C VAL A 217 25.79 35.68 9.71
N ALA A 218 26.04 34.49 9.16
CA ALA A 218 27.36 33.95 8.91
C ALA A 218 27.53 33.60 7.42
N PHE A 219 28.62 34.07 6.81
CA PHE A 219 28.99 33.75 5.44
C PHE A 219 30.02 32.61 5.42
N VAL A 220 29.77 31.59 4.62
CA VAL A 220 30.64 30.41 4.47
C VAL A 220 31.01 30.22 3.00
N GLU A 221 32.31 30.14 2.70
CA GLU A 221 32.77 29.85 1.34
C GLU A 221 32.45 28.40 0.94
N SER A 222 31.94 28.19 -0.28
CA SER A 222 31.52 26.87 -0.78
C SER A 222 31.98 26.61 -2.23
N ASP A 223 32.33 25.36 -2.53
CA ASP A 223 32.80 24.91 -3.85
C ASP A 223 31.66 24.65 -4.86
N ILE A 224 30.40 24.81 -4.46
CA ILE A 224 29.22 24.56 -5.30
C ILE A 224 29.20 25.53 -6.48
N LYS A 225 28.97 25.05 -7.70
CA LYS A 225 28.85 25.92 -8.89
C LYS A 225 27.50 26.62 -8.86
N TRP A 226 27.45 27.88 -9.31
CA TRP A 226 26.20 28.64 -9.35
C TRP A 226 25.08 27.91 -10.13
N GLY A 227 25.41 27.23 -11.23
CA GLY A 227 24.43 26.44 -11.99
C GLY A 227 23.93 25.17 -11.29
N SER A 228 24.67 24.61 -10.33
CA SER A 228 24.29 23.41 -9.56
C SER A 228 23.76 23.75 -8.16
N ARG A 229 23.50 25.04 -7.88
CA ARG A 229 23.13 25.50 -6.53
C ARG A 229 21.81 24.91 -6.03
N PHE A 230 20.91 24.54 -6.93
CA PHE A 230 19.63 23.90 -6.59
C PHE A 230 19.73 22.39 -6.31
N ASP A 231 20.85 21.73 -6.61
CA ASP A 231 21.03 20.27 -6.39
C ASP A 231 21.02 19.89 -4.90
N ALA A 232 21.41 20.81 -4.02
CA ALA A 232 21.29 20.61 -2.57
C ALA A 232 19.82 20.64 -2.12
N TYR A 233 18.99 21.43 -2.80
CA TYR A 233 17.57 21.64 -2.48
C TYR A 233 16.66 20.57 -3.09
N SER A 234 17.08 19.88 -4.15
CA SER A 234 16.30 18.81 -4.77
C SER A 234 16.26 17.52 -3.92
N LYS A 235 17.20 17.36 -2.98
CA LYS A 235 17.27 16.22 -2.04
C LYS A 235 16.34 16.36 -0.82
N THR A 236 15.58 17.44 -0.72
CA THR A 236 14.66 17.76 0.41
C THR A 236 13.40 16.90 0.42
N VAL A 237 12.91 16.48 -0.75
CA VAL A 237 11.70 15.66 -0.84
C VAL A 237 12.07 14.20 -0.57
N GLY A 238 11.71 13.69 0.61
CA GLY A 238 11.95 12.30 1.05
C GLY A 238 11.28 11.20 0.21
N ALA A 239 10.85 11.49 -1.02
CA ALA A 239 10.48 10.49 -2.00
C ALA A 239 11.76 9.87 -2.57
N GLN A 240 12.32 8.89 -1.86
CA GLN A 240 13.23 7.95 -2.47
C GLN A 240 12.44 7.25 -3.58
N VAL A 241 12.66 7.66 -4.82
CA VAL A 241 11.99 7.06 -5.96
C VAL A 241 12.38 5.60 -5.97
N ASP A 242 11.41 4.72 -5.73
CA ASP A 242 11.57 3.29 -5.92
C ASP A 242 11.74 3.03 -7.41
N TRP A 243 12.99 3.15 -7.88
CA TRP A 243 13.40 2.87 -9.25
C TRP A 243 12.92 1.51 -9.73
N PHE A 244 12.72 0.57 -8.79
CA PHE A 244 12.16 -0.75 -9.03
C PHE A 244 10.70 -0.67 -9.54
N SER A 245 9.86 0.19 -8.98
CA SER A 245 8.46 0.38 -9.37
C SER A 245 8.34 1.01 -10.76
N ILE A 246 9.21 1.98 -11.08
CA ILE A 246 9.25 2.62 -12.40
C ILE A 246 9.75 1.64 -13.47
N LEU A 247 10.81 0.89 -13.16
CA LEU A 247 11.38 -0.09 -14.07
C LEU A 247 10.38 -1.23 -14.36
N ASN A 248 9.67 -1.71 -13.33
CA ASN A 248 8.58 -2.66 -13.50
C ASN A 248 7.46 -2.09 -14.39
N ALA A 249 7.02 -0.85 -14.15
CA ALA A 249 5.98 -0.21 -14.99
C ALA A 249 6.42 -0.05 -16.46
N LEU A 250 7.68 0.32 -16.72
CA LEU A 250 8.23 0.43 -18.07
C LEU A 250 8.31 -0.91 -18.80
N ILE A 251 8.82 -1.94 -18.12
CA ILE A 251 8.90 -3.30 -18.67
C ILE A 251 7.49 -3.80 -19.04
N VAL A 252 6.51 -3.54 -18.17
CA VAL A 252 5.11 -3.90 -18.39
C VAL A 252 4.55 -3.21 -19.62
N ILE A 253 4.72 -1.90 -19.76
CA ILE A 253 4.24 -1.14 -20.92
C ILE A 253 4.87 -1.67 -22.21
N ILE A 254 6.17 -1.98 -22.20
CA ILE A 254 6.89 -2.49 -23.39
C ILE A 254 6.42 -3.90 -23.75
N ILE A 255 6.29 -4.80 -22.77
CA ILE A 255 5.85 -6.19 -23.01
C ILE A 255 4.39 -6.22 -23.46
N LEU A 256 3.49 -5.50 -22.77
CA LEU A 256 2.09 -5.41 -23.15
C LEU A 256 1.90 -4.73 -24.49
N GLY A 257 2.56 -3.59 -24.71
CA GLY A 257 2.51 -2.87 -25.98
C GLY A 257 3.02 -3.73 -27.13
N GLY A 258 4.14 -4.42 -26.94
CA GLY A 258 4.71 -5.34 -27.93
C GLY A 258 3.81 -6.52 -28.23
N ILE A 259 3.24 -7.18 -27.20
CA ILE A 259 2.36 -8.33 -27.39
C ILE A 259 1.02 -7.91 -28.01
N ILE A 260 0.41 -6.82 -27.56
CA ILE A 260 -0.82 -6.28 -28.15
C ILE A 260 -0.57 -5.89 -29.61
N LEU A 261 0.56 -5.24 -29.92
CA LEU A 261 0.93 -4.89 -31.28
C LEU A 261 1.11 -6.14 -32.15
N VAL A 262 1.81 -7.16 -31.66
CA VAL A 262 1.98 -8.43 -32.40
C VAL A 262 0.64 -9.13 -32.58
N ILE A 263 -0.19 -9.24 -31.53
CA ILE A 263 -1.53 -9.83 -31.60
C ILE A 263 -2.37 -9.07 -32.61
N PHE A 264 -2.37 -7.74 -32.57
CA PHE A 264 -3.12 -6.88 -33.48
C PHE A 264 -2.62 -7.06 -34.91
N LEU A 265 -1.32 -6.93 -35.17
CA LEU A 265 -0.72 -7.10 -36.49
C LEU A 265 -0.96 -8.50 -37.05
N ARG A 266 -0.82 -9.57 -36.26
CA ARG A 266 -1.12 -10.94 -36.71
C ARG A 266 -2.60 -11.15 -36.97
N THR A 267 -3.47 -10.60 -36.11
CA THR A 267 -4.93 -10.74 -36.26
C THR A 267 -5.41 -9.98 -37.49
N VAL A 268 -4.92 -8.76 -37.69
CA VAL A 268 -5.23 -7.92 -38.87
C VAL A 268 -4.66 -8.55 -40.13
N SER A 269 -3.38 -8.97 -40.14
CA SER A 269 -2.73 -9.61 -41.29
C SER A 269 -3.47 -10.89 -41.71
N ARG A 270 -3.84 -11.76 -40.75
CA ARG A 270 -4.60 -12.99 -41.01
C ARG A 270 -6.02 -12.71 -41.52
N ASN A 271 -6.66 -11.66 -41.00
CA ASN A 271 -7.99 -11.26 -41.46
C ASN A 271 -7.94 -10.65 -42.86
N LEU A 272 -6.90 -9.88 -43.20
CA LEU A 272 -6.71 -9.29 -44.53
C LEU A 272 -6.42 -10.37 -45.59
N THR A 273 -5.51 -11.31 -45.32
CA THR A 273 -5.20 -12.42 -46.25
C THR A 273 -6.45 -13.25 -46.57
N ARG A 274 -7.23 -13.60 -45.55
CA ARG A 274 -8.51 -14.31 -45.73
C ARG A 274 -9.55 -13.48 -46.52
N TYR A 275 -9.49 -12.15 -46.47
CA TYR A 275 -10.38 -11.27 -47.24
C TYR A 275 -9.96 -11.17 -48.70
N GLU A 276 -8.64 -11.12 -48.99
CA GLU A 276 -8.11 -11.15 -50.36
C GLU A 276 -8.37 -12.50 -51.05
N GLU A 277 -8.31 -13.61 -50.31
CA GLU A 277 -8.67 -14.94 -50.81
C GLU A 277 -10.15 -15.02 -51.21
N LEU A 278 -11.05 -14.55 -50.35
CA LEU A 278 -12.50 -14.47 -50.64
C LEU A 278 -12.85 -13.50 -51.78
N GLY A 279 -12.01 -12.50 -52.05
CA GLY A 279 -12.21 -11.56 -53.15
C GLY A 279 -11.79 -12.09 -54.53
N LYS A 280 -10.99 -13.15 -54.59
CA LYS A 280 -10.53 -13.78 -55.84
C LYS A 280 -11.50 -14.85 -56.35
N GLU A 281 -12.32 -15.43 -55.48
CA GLU A 281 -13.43 -16.31 -55.83
C GLU A 281 -14.68 -15.45 -56.10
N GLY A 282 -15.04 -15.28 -57.37
CA GLY A 282 -16.17 -14.43 -57.76
C GLY A 282 -17.48 -14.80 -57.07
N GLN A 283 -18.11 -13.78 -56.45
CA GLN A 283 -19.42 -13.76 -55.77
C GLN A 283 -19.65 -14.78 -54.63
N PRO A 284 -19.68 -14.32 -53.36
CA PRO A 284 -20.09 -15.17 -52.24
C PRO A 284 -21.62 -15.28 -52.15
N GLN A 285 -22.12 -16.51 -51.94
CA GLN A 285 -23.49 -16.76 -51.50
C GLN A 285 -23.73 -16.10 -50.14
N MET A 286 -24.75 -15.26 -50.10
CA MET A 286 -25.17 -14.46 -48.95
C MET A 286 -25.89 -15.35 -47.92
N ASN A 287 -25.20 -16.21 -47.18
CA ASN A 287 -25.79 -16.99 -46.07
C ASN A 287 -24.81 -17.54 -45.00
N GLU A 288 -23.52 -17.20 -45.03
CA GLU A 288 -22.66 -17.44 -43.85
C GLU A 288 -22.65 -16.20 -42.94
N GLU A 289 -22.96 -16.42 -41.66
CA GLU A 289 -22.97 -15.42 -40.61
C GLU A 289 -21.66 -14.61 -40.58
N LEU A 290 -21.66 -13.43 -41.21
CA LEU A 290 -20.70 -12.41 -40.89
C LEU A 290 -20.93 -12.03 -39.42
N SER A 291 -20.11 -12.57 -38.51
CA SER A 291 -20.05 -12.11 -37.12
C SER A 291 -18.86 -11.17 -36.94
N GLY A 292 -19.07 -10.10 -36.16
CA GLY A 292 -18.02 -9.13 -35.78
C GLY A 292 -17.98 -7.86 -36.63
N TRP A 293 -16.81 -7.18 -36.63
CA TRP A 293 -16.61 -5.85 -37.23
C TRP A 293 -17.00 -5.75 -38.71
N LYS A 294 -17.02 -6.89 -39.42
CA LYS A 294 -17.38 -7.02 -40.83
C LYS A 294 -18.82 -6.60 -41.14
N VAL A 295 -19.75 -6.75 -40.18
CA VAL A 295 -21.14 -6.27 -40.31
C VAL A 295 -21.25 -4.76 -40.16
N VAL A 296 -20.29 -4.15 -39.46
CA VAL A 296 -20.28 -2.74 -39.08
C VAL A 296 -19.41 -1.91 -40.02
N VAL A 297 -18.76 -2.51 -41.04
CA VAL A 297 -17.83 -1.84 -41.98
C VAL A 297 -18.44 -0.59 -42.62
N ALA A 298 -19.73 -0.64 -42.95
CA ALA A 298 -20.48 0.49 -43.49
C ALA A 298 -21.08 1.42 -42.41
N ASP A 299 -20.94 1.11 -41.13
CA ASP A 299 -21.43 1.95 -40.03
C ASP A 299 -20.28 2.57 -39.19
N VAL A 300 -19.03 2.10 -39.35
CA VAL A 300 -17.86 2.54 -38.56
C VAL A 300 -17.55 4.03 -38.70
N PHE A 301 -17.60 4.57 -39.92
CA PHE A 301 -17.26 5.97 -40.18
C PHE A 301 -18.44 6.93 -40.06
N ARG A 302 -19.57 6.45 -39.50
CA ARG A 302 -20.75 7.26 -39.30
C ARG A 302 -20.49 8.38 -38.30
N ALA A 303 -21.08 9.54 -38.57
CA ALA A 303 -21.03 10.64 -37.62
C ALA A 303 -21.60 10.16 -36.27
N PRO A 304 -20.83 10.30 -35.16
CA PRO A 304 -21.30 9.92 -33.84
C PRO A 304 -22.50 10.80 -33.44
N SER A 305 -23.25 10.39 -32.42
CA SER A 305 -24.42 11.14 -31.92
C SER A 305 -24.10 12.59 -31.54
N HIS A 306 -22.89 12.84 -31.04
CA HIS A 306 -22.41 14.17 -30.68
C HIS A 306 -21.04 14.47 -31.33
N PRO A 307 -21.00 14.73 -32.65
CA PRO A 307 -19.74 14.89 -33.40
C PRO A 307 -19.01 16.16 -32.99
N ALA A 308 -19.75 17.22 -32.63
CA ALA A 308 -19.15 18.47 -32.20
C ALA A 308 -18.40 18.30 -30.88
N LEU A 309 -18.99 17.54 -29.93
CA LEU A 309 -18.37 17.27 -28.65
C LEU A 309 -17.10 16.43 -28.80
N LEU A 310 -17.14 15.41 -29.67
CA LEU A 310 -15.97 14.58 -29.97
C LEU A 310 -14.82 15.41 -30.55
N CYS A 311 -15.08 16.24 -31.57
CA CYS A 311 -14.05 17.10 -32.15
C CYS A 311 -13.49 18.09 -31.13
N VAL A 312 -14.34 18.63 -30.25
CA VAL A 312 -13.92 19.53 -29.17
C VAL A 312 -13.01 18.79 -28.18
N MET A 313 -13.41 17.62 -27.70
CA MET A 313 -12.61 16.81 -26.77
C MET A 313 -11.28 16.35 -27.35
N VAL A 314 -11.24 15.95 -28.63
CA VAL A 314 -9.99 15.57 -29.31
C VAL A 314 -9.08 16.79 -29.48
N GLY A 315 -9.64 17.95 -29.84
CA GLY A 315 -8.91 19.22 -29.89
C GLY A 315 -8.28 19.59 -28.55
N ASP A 316 -9.07 19.59 -27.49
CA ASP A 316 -8.62 19.88 -26.12
C ASP A 316 -7.60 18.84 -25.61
N GLY A 317 -7.76 17.58 -25.97
CA GLY A 317 -6.80 16.52 -25.65
C GLY A 317 -5.43 16.77 -26.28
N VAL A 318 -5.38 17.10 -27.57
CA VAL A 318 -4.12 17.49 -28.24
C VAL A 318 -3.53 18.76 -27.64
N TRP A 319 -4.38 19.70 -27.24
CA TRP A 319 -3.98 20.95 -26.62
C TRP A 319 -3.24 20.72 -25.29
N ILE A 320 -3.82 19.92 -24.40
CA ILE A 320 -3.25 19.62 -23.08
C ILE A 320 -1.98 18.77 -23.23
N LEU A 321 -2.01 17.74 -24.08
CA LEU A 321 -0.85 16.87 -24.31
C LEU A 321 0.33 17.64 -24.90
N GLY A 322 0.08 18.51 -25.89
CA GLY A 322 1.12 19.34 -26.48
C GLY A 322 1.74 20.29 -25.44
N THR A 323 0.89 20.92 -24.61
CA THR A 323 1.35 21.84 -23.56
C THR A 323 2.21 21.12 -22.52
N ALA A 324 1.77 19.95 -22.06
CA ALA A 324 2.53 19.13 -21.13
C ALA A 324 3.87 18.68 -21.72
N PHE A 325 3.87 18.20 -22.97
CA PHE A 325 5.09 17.74 -23.65
C PHE A 325 6.13 18.85 -23.78
N VAL A 326 5.74 20.05 -24.23
CA VAL A 326 6.66 21.20 -24.38
C VAL A 326 7.18 21.65 -23.02
N THR A 327 6.31 21.75 -22.01
CA THR A 327 6.70 22.17 -20.66
C THR A 327 7.69 21.19 -20.03
N ILE A 328 7.41 19.88 -20.11
CA ILE A 328 8.29 18.82 -19.60
C ILE A 328 9.62 18.81 -20.37
N THR A 329 9.60 18.98 -21.69
CA THR A 329 10.83 19.01 -22.49
C THR A 329 11.72 20.18 -22.06
N PHE A 330 11.16 21.37 -21.85
CA PHE A 330 11.93 22.52 -21.40
C PHE A 330 12.45 22.34 -19.96
N ALA A 331 11.67 21.73 -19.07
CA ALA A 331 12.12 21.38 -17.72
C ALA A 331 13.24 20.34 -17.73
N ALA A 332 13.14 19.30 -18.59
CA ALA A 332 14.15 18.25 -18.74
C ALA A 332 15.47 18.77 -19.36
N LEU A 333 15.40 19.76 -20.24
CA LEU A 333 16.58 20.46 -20.78
C LEU A 333 17.22 21.42 -19.76
N GLY A 334 16.66 21.54 -18.55
CA GLY A 334 17.19 22.41 -17.50
C GLY A 334 16.95 23.90 -17.75
N LEU A 335 16.08 24.26 -18.70
CA LEU A 335 15.73 25.65 -18.96
C LEU A 335 14.84 26.23 -17.83
N TRP A 336 14.13 25.37 -17.09
CA TRP A 336 13.36 25.73 -15.90
C TRP A 336 13.66 24.76 -14.77
N HIS A 337 13.94 25.27 -13.57
CA HIS A 337 14.12 24.43 -12.39
C HIS A 337 12.76 24.08 -11.76
N PRO A 338 12.43 22.81 -11.47
CA PRO A 338 11.13 22.40 -10.91
C PRO A 338 10.76 23.02 -9.56
N LEU A 339 11.75 23.51 -8.80
CA LEU A 339 11.52 24.21 -7.52
C LEU A 339 10.98 25.64 -7.72
N LEU A 340 11.14 26.25 -8.89
CA LEU A 340 10.56 27.56 -9.23
C LEU A 340 9.16 27.38 -9.81
N ARG A 341 8.24 26.92 -8.95
CA ARG A 341 6.92 26.44 -9.36
C ARG A 341 6.09 27.51 -10.09
N GLY A 342 6.15 28.77 -9.67
CA GLY A 342 5.41 29.85 -10.32
C GLY A 342 5.89 30.18 -11.75
N THR A 343 7.20 30.08 -12.02
CA THR A 343 7.74 30.22 -13.38
C THR A 343 7.31 29.06 -14.27
N LEU A 344 7.24 27.84 -13.72
CA LEU A 344 6.73 26.66 -14.43
C LEU A 344 5.25 26.83 -14.78
N VAL A 345 4.42 27.33 -13.86
CA VAL A 345 2.99 27.60 -14.11
C VAL A 345 2.83 28.71 -15.15
N THR A 346 3.61 29.80 -15.07
CA THR A 346 3.57 30.90 -16.05
C THR A 346 3.94 30.42 -17.45
N SER A 347 5.02 29.65 -17.59
CA SER A 347 5.45 29.10 -18.88
C SER A 347 4.44 28.10 -19.45
N THR A 348 3.83 27.27 -18.59
CA THR A 348 2.75 26.36 -18.97
C THR A 348 1.55 27.12 -19.54
N LEU A 349 1.14 28.23 -18.91
CA LEU A 349 0.06 29.09 -19.41
C LEU A 349 0.40 29.72 -20.76
N ILE A 350 1.63 30.18 -20.95
CA ILE A 350 2.09 30.74 -22.23
C ILE A 350 2.07 29.67 -23.33
N PHE A 351 2.61 28.48 -23.07
CA PHE A 351 2.58 27.37 -24.03
C PHE A 351 1.16 26.93 -24.33
N TYR A 352 0.29 26.90 -23.33
CA TYR A 352 -1.14 26.64 -23.50
C TYR A 352 -1.76 27.66 -24.47
N MET A 353 -1.54 28.96 -24.29
CA MET A 353 -2.08 29.97 -25.23
C MET A 353 -1.61 29.76 -26.68
N ILE A 354 -0.31 29.50 -26.88
CA ILE A 354 0.29 29.35 -28.22
C ILE A 354 -0.19 28.07 -28.92
N LEU A 355 -0.27 26.96 -28.19
CA LEU A 355 -0.66 25.67 -28.74
C LEU A 355 -2.17 25.55 -29.05
N GLY A 356 -2.97 26.56 -28.68
CA GLY A 356 -4.38 26.66 -29.08
C GLY A 356 -4.58 26.64 -30.61
N ILE A 357 -3.60 27.13 -31.38
CA ILE A 357 -3.61 27.05 -32.85
C ILE A 357 -3.64 25.57 -33.33
N LEU A 358 -2.85 24.70 -32.71
CA LEU A 358 -2.78 23.29 -33.06
C LEU A 358 -4.09 22.57 -32.71
N ALA A 359 -4.66 22.88 -31.54
CA ALA A 359 -5.93 22.35 -31.08
C ALA A 359 -7.08 22.69 -32.05
N GLY A 360 -7.19 23.97 -32.43
CA GLY A 360 -8.19 24.43 -33.39
C GLY A 360 -8.02 23.79 -34.77
N TYR A 361 -6.77 23.63 -35.23
CA TYR A 361 -6.47 22.96 -36.49
C TYR A 361 -6.95 21.50 -36.51
N VAL A 362 -6.62 20.72 -35.47
CA VAL A 362 -6.99 19.29 -35.39
C VAL A 362 -8.50 19.11 -35.26
N ALA A 363 -9.15 19.88 -34.37
CA ALA A 363 -10.59 19.78 -34.14
C ALA A 363 -11.42 20.11 -35.40
N VAL A 364 -11.09 21.20 -36.09
CA VAL A 364 -11.80 21.60 -37.31
C VAL A 364 -11.52 20.66 -38.47
N ARG A 365 -10.27 20.17 -38.60
CA ARG A 365 -9.94 19.18 -39.63
C ARG A 365 -10.70 17.87 -39.42
N MET A 366 -10.86 17.43 -38.16
CA MET A 366 -11.68 16.27 -37.81
C MET A 366 -13.16 16.52 -38.12
N TRP A 367 -13.70 17.69 -37.76
CA TRP A 367 -15.08 18.07 -38.10
C TRP A 367 -15.34 18.00 -39.62
N ARG A 368 -14.44 18.59 -40.41
CA ARG A 368 -14.53 18.57 -41.88
C ARG A 368 -14.46 17.15 -42.44
N THR A 369 -13.71 16.26 -41.78
CA THR A 369 -13.60 14.85 -42.15
C THR A 369 -14.91 14.11 -41.89
N ILE A 370 -15.53 14.31 -40.71
CA ILE A 370 -16.81 13.69 -40.33
C ILE A 370 -17.96 14.08 -41.28
N PHE A 371 -17.96 15.31 -41.78
CA PHE A 371 -19.02 15.83 -42.66
C PHE A 371 -18.61 15.89 -44.14
N TYR A 372 -17.70 15.00 -44.59
CA TYR A 372 -17.35 14.84 -46.02
C TYR A 372 -17.02 16.17 -46.74
N GLY A 373 -16.19 17.00 -46.11
CA GLY A 373 -15.74 18.25 -46.71
C GLY A 373 -16.67 19.45 -46.52
N ASP A 374 -17.81 19.30 -45.83
CA ASP A 374 -18.71 20.43 -45.54
C ASP A 374 -17.99 21.50 -44.71
N HIS A 375 -18.07 22.74 -45.20
CA HIS A 375 -17.50 23.91 -44.56
C HIS A 375 -18.45 24.52 -43.52
N LYS A 376 -19.70 24.09 -43.41
CA LYS A 376 -20.64 24.66 -42.45
C LYS A 376 -20.27 24.25 -41.01
N GLY A 377 -20.19 25.23 -40.10
CA GLY A 377 -20.00 24.99 -38.67
C GLY A 377 -18.57 25.00 -38.12
N TRP A 378 -17.53 25.19 -38.95
CA TRP A 378 -16.13 25.21 -38.46
C TRP A 378 -15.87 26.29 -37.40
N VAL A 379 -16.45 27.48 -37.56
CA VAL A 379 -16.35 28.58 -36.58
C VAL A 379 -16.97 28.17 -35.24
N SER A 380 -18.10 27.46 -35.26
CA SER A 380 -18.77 26.99 -34.05
C SER A 380 -17.93 25.94 -33.31
N VAL A 381 -17.26 25.05 -34.04
CA VAL A 381 -16.36 24.04 -33.44
C VAL A 381 -15.12 24.70 -32.84
N SER A 382 -14.46 25.61 -33.57
CA SER A 382 -13.30 26.35 -33.05
C SER A 382 -13.63 27.13 -31.77
N TRP A 383 -14.80 27.79 -31.74
CA TRP A 383 -15.28 28.51 -30.57
C TRP A 383 -15.52 27.57 -29.38
N LYS A 384 -16.13 26.40 -29.62
CA LYS A 384 -16.40 25.41 -28.57
C LYS A 384 -15.10 24.80 -28.02
N VAL A 385 -14.10 24.50 -28.85
CA VAL A 385 -12.76 24.07 -28.40
C VAL A 385 -12.15 25.12 -27.49
N ALA A 386 -12.15 26.38 -27.94
CA ALA A 386 -11.56 27.47 -27.16
C ALA A 386 -12.29 27.73 -25.82
N CYS A 387 -13.55 27.31 -25.68
CA CYS A 387 -14.35 27.59 -24.48
C CYS A 387 -14.60 26.41 -23.55
N PHE A 388 -14.48 25.16 -24.03
CA PHE A 388 -14.93 23.99 -23.28
C PHE A 388 -14.06 23.73 -22.04
N PHE A 389 -12.80 23.35 -22.22
CA PHE A 389 -11.89 23.12 -21.09
C PHE A 389 -11.57 24.39 -20.27
N PRO A 390 -11.17 25.54 -20.89
CA PRO A 390 -10.89 26.75 -20.13
C PRO A 390 -12.11 27.27 -19.35
N GLY A 391 -13.31 27.16 -19.91
CA GLY A 391 -14.54 27.59 -19.25
C GLY A 391 -14.89 26.73 -18.03
N ILE A 392 -14.75 25.40 -18.12
CA ILE A 392 -14.94 24.50 -16.98
C ILE A 392 -13.88 24.76 -15.90
N ALA A 393 -12.61 24.91 -16.29
CA ALA A 393 -11.52 25.19 -15.36
C ALA A 393 -11.74 26.51 -14.62
N LEU A 394 -12.18 27.56 -15.32
CA LEU A 394 -12.48 28.87 -14.73
C LEU A 394 -13.70 28.83 -13.81
N LEU A 395 -14.72 28.02 -14.12
CA LEU A 395 -15.88 27.81 -13.24
C LEU A 395 -15.49 27.09 -11.96
N ILE A 396 -14.68 26.02 -12.05
CA ILE A 396 -14.16 25.30 -10.88
C ILE A 396 -13.30 26.23 -10.02
N LEU A 397 -12.39 26.99 -10.65
CA LEU A 397 -11.53 27.94 -9.97
C LEU A 397 -12.35 29.02 -9.27
N PHE A 398 -13.40 29.56 -9.91
CA PHE A 398 -14.32 30.50 -9.29
C PHE A 398 -15.04 29.92 -8.05
N ALA A 399 -15.53 28.68 -8.16
CA ALA A 399 -16.23 28.00 -7.07
C ALA A 399 -15.31 27.73 -5.87
N LEU A 400 -14.08 27.26 -6.12
CA LEU A 400 -13.06 27.06 -5.08
C LEU A 400 -12.63 28.39 -4.46
N ASN A 401 -12.47 29.44 -5.27
CA ASN A 401 -12.07 30.76 -4.77
C ASN A 401 -13.07 31.35 -3.79
N PHE A 402 -14.37 31.06 -3.94
CA PHE A 402 -15.40 31.45 -2.98
C PHE A 402 -15.19 30.81 -1.59
N LEU A 403 -14.76 29.55 -1.54
CA LEU A 403 -14.43 28.85 -0.29
C LEU A 403 -13.15 29.42 0.34
N LEU A 404 -12.15 29.76 -0.48
CA LEU A 404 -10.89 30.34 -0.02
C LEU A 404 -11.05 31.77 0.52
N TRP A 405 -11.95 32.58 -0.05
CA TRP A 405 -12.31 33.88 0.53
C TRP A 405 -12.97 33.73 1.90
N ARG A 406 -13.80 32.72 2.09
CA ARG A 406 -14.43 32.45 3.40
C ARG A 406 -13.40 32.10 4.47
N SER A 407 -12.31 31.43 4.12
CA SER A 407 -11.23 31.07 5.04
C SER A 407 -10.18 32.16 5.26
N LYS A 408 -10.32 33.34 4.63
CA LYS A 408 -9.32 34.43 4.63
C LYS A 408 -7.91 33.96 4.18
N SER A 409 -7.84 32.93 3.34
CA SER A 409 -6.58 32.41 2.81
C SER A 409 -6.01 33.31 1.72
N ILE A 410 -4.68 33.32 1.58
CA ILE A 410 -3.97 34.06 0.53
C ILE A 410 -3.88 33.29 -0.78
N ALA A 411 -4.16 31.98 -0.75
CA ALA A 411 -4.42 31.21 -1.95
C ALA A 411 -5.67 31.69 -2.70
N ALA A 412 -6.49 32.56 -2.09
CA ALA A 412 -7.63 33.17 -2.77
C ALA A 412 -7.16 34.17 -3.82
N ILE A 413 -7.46 33.87 -5.08
CA ILE A 413 -7.07 34.67 -6.24
C ILE A 413 -7.85 36.00 -6.24
N PRO A 414 -7.16 37.16 -6.36
CA PRO A 414 -7.82 38.46 -6.39
C PRO A 414 -8.66 38.63 -7.67
N PHE A 415 -9.75 39.40 -7.57
CA PHE A 415 -10.66 39.64 -8.69
C PHE A 415 -9.95 40.26 -9.90
N SER A 416 -8.96 41.13 -9.68
CA SER A 416 -8.14 41.73 -10.74
C SER A 416 -7.39 40.68 -11.57
N LEU A 417 -6.84 39.64 -10.93
CA LEU A 417 -6.17 38.55 -11.62
C LEU A 417 -7.15 37.70 -12.43
N PHE A 418 -8.35 37.49 -11.89
CA PHE A 418 -9.41 36.79 -12.59
C PHE A 418 -9.79 37.51 -13.90
N VAL A 419 -9.88 38.85 -13.86
CA VAL A 419 -10.09 39.68 -15.06
C VAL A 419 -8.93 39.55 -16.05
N ILE A 420 -7.68 39.53 -15.58
CA ILE A 420 -6.51 39.34 -16.45
C ILE A 420 -6.55 37.98 -17.15
N LEU A 421 -6.88 36.90 -16.44
CA LEU A 421 -7.02 35.56 -17.04
C LEU A 421 -8.14 35.50 -18.07
N VAL A 422 -9.28 36.12 -17.79
CA VAL A 422 -10.40 36.24 -18.74
C VAL A 422 -9.96 37.04 -19.97
N LEU A 423 -9.24 38.15 -19.81
CA LEU A 423 -8.72 38.93 -20.93
C LEU A 423 -7.72 38.14 -21.77
N LEU A 424 -6.79 37.42 -21.15
CA LEU A 424 -5.85 36.55 -21.88
C LEU A 424 -6.60 35.45 -22.66
N TRP A 425 -7.61 34.84 -22.05
CA TRP A 425 -8.45 33.84 -22.70
C TRP A 425 -9.22 34.41 -23.90
N PHE A 426 -9.93 35.53 -23.74
CA PHE A 426 -10.77 36.10 -24.81
C PHE A 426 -9.97 36.84 -25.90
N CYS A 427 -8.89 37.54 -25.54
CA CYS A 427 -8.13 38.37 -26.47
C CYS A 427 -6.99 37.62 -27.17
N ILE A 428 -6.47 36.54 -26.59
CA ILE A 428 -5.32 35.80 -27.15
C ILE A 428 -5.72 34.38 -27.50
N THR A 429 -6.20 33.60 -26.52
CA THR A 429 -6.46 32.16 -26.72
C THR A 429 -7.55 31.90 -27.75
N ILE A 430 -8.72 32.54 -27.62
CA ILE A 430 -9.84 32.35 -28.56
C ILE A 430 -9.45 32.71 -30.01
N PRO A 431 -8.85 33.89 -30.29
CA PRO A 431 -8.41 34.22 -31.65
C PRO A 431 -7.40 33.24 -32.22
N LEU A 432 -6.40 32.80 -31.43
CA LEU A 432 -5.39 31.85 -31.88
C LEU A 432 -6.00 30.48 -32.23
N THR A 433 -6.94 29.98 -31.42
CA THR A 433 -7.67 28.73 -31.72
C THR A 433 -8.53 28.86 -32.98
N ILE A 434 -9.17 30.03 -33.20
CA ILE A 434 -9.93 30.29 -34.43
C ILE A 434 -9.02 30.35 -35.66
N VAL A 435 -7.83 30.98 -35.55
CA VAL A 435 -6.82 30.98 -36.62
C VAL A 435 -6.36 29.56 -36.95
N GLY A 436 -6.10 28.74 -35.95
CA GLY A 436 -5.84 27.31 -36.11
C GLY A 436 -6.96 26.58 -36.86
N GLY A 437 -8.21 26.83 -36.43
CA GLY A 437 -9.41 26.31 -37.08
C GLY A 437 -9.57 26.77 -38.53
N TYR A 438 -9.19 28.01 -38.87
CA TYR A 438 -9.18 28.50 -40.24
C TYR A 438 -8.21 27.70 -41.13
N PHE A 439 -7.00 27.42 -40.64
CA PHE A 439 -6.06 26.57 -41.35
C PHE A 439 -6.56 25.12 -41.44
N GLY A 440 -7.23 24.60 -40.41
CA GLY A 440 -7.87 23.28 -40.42
C GLY A 440 -9.01 23.20 -41.44
N ALA A 441 -9.80 24.27 -41.58
CA ALA A 441 -10.90 24.37 -42.53
C ALA A 441 -10.41 24.43 -43.99
N LYS A 442 -9.20 24.97 -44.23
CA LYS A 442 -8.55 24.99 -45.55
C LYS A 442 -7.80 23.70 -45.88
N ALA A 443 -7.36 22.94 -44.88
CA ALA A 443 -6.65 21.68 -45.08
C ALA A 443 -7.55 20.61 -45.73
N PRO A 444 -7.05 19.79 -46.66
CA PRO A 444 -7.84 18.74 -47.30
C PRO A 444 -8.42 17.78 -46.27
N HIS A 445 -9.69 17.40 -46.46
CA HIS A 445 -10.36 16.41 -45.62
C HIS A 445 -9.77 15.01 -45.91
N ILE A 446 -9.82 14.14 -44.91
CA ILE A 446 -9.35 12.76 -45.07
C ILE A 446 -10.50 11.97 -45.68
N GLU A 447 -10.29 11.34 -46.84
CA GLU A 447 -11.31 10.51 -47.48
C GLU A 447 -11.46 9.18 -46.73
N TYR A 448 -12.70 8.79 -46.44
CA TYR A 448 -12.96 7.49 -45.82
C TYR A 448 -12.80 6.36 -46.83
N PRO A 449 -12.21 5.22 -46.41
CA PRO A 449 -12.00 4.09 -47.32
C PRO A 449 -13.29 3.35 -47.72
N VAL A 450 -14.45 3.61 -47.08
CA VAL A 450 -15.73 2.90 -47.31
C VAL A 450 -16.94 3.86 -47.21
N ARG A 451 -18.05 3.57 -47.92
CA ARG A 451 -19.34 4.32 -47.85
C ARG A 451 -20.23 3.89 -46.68
N ILE A 452 -21.01 4.82 -46.13
CA ILE A 452 -21.78 4.64 -44.88
C ILE A 452 -23.26 4.26 -45.11
N ASN A 453 -23.83 3.36 -44.29
CA ASN A 453 -25.25 2.92 -44.30
C ASN A 453 -26.18 3.87 -43.49
N GLN A 454 -27.50 3.85 -43.77
CA GLN A 454 -28.46 4.87 -43.31
C GLN A 454 -29.31 4.54 -42.04
N VAL A 455 -29.27 3.36 -41.42
CA VAL A 455 -30.17 2.98 -40.29
C VAL A 455 -29.40 2.58 -39.00
N LEU A 456 -29.96 2.84 -37.80
CA LEU A 456 -29.33 2.66 -36.47
C LEU A 456 -29.75 1.34 -35.78
N ARG A 457 -28.91 0.78 -34.87
CA ARG A 457 -29.18 -0.43 -34.06
C ARG A 457 -29.14 -0.12 -32.55
N GLU A 458 -30.02 -0.73 -31.74
CA GLU A 458 -30.17 -0.48 -30.29
C GLU A 458 -29.29 -1.37 -29.37
N ILE A 459 -28.90 -0.85 -28.19
CA ILE A 459 -28.07 -1.55 -27.17
C ILE A 459 -28.65 -1.29 -25.75
N PRO A 460 -28.76 -2.30 -24.84
CA PRO A 460 -29.33 -2.14 -23.50
C PRO A 460 -28.28 -1.83 -22.39
N VAL A 461 -28.72 -1.16 -21.32
CA VAL A 461 -27.89 -0.66 -20.18
C VAL A 461 -28.25 -1.39 -18.87
N LYS A 462 -27.28 -1.67 -17.99
CA LYS A 462 -27.48 -2.29 -16.65
C LYS A 462 -27.06 -1.37 -15.49
N LYS A 463 -27.80 -1.42 -14.37
CA LYS A 463 -27.55 -0.73 -13.07
C LYS A 463 -27.44 -1.74 -11.91
N TYR A 464 -26.69 -1.40 -10.86
CA TYR A 464 -26.60 -2.16 -9.60
C TYR A 464 -27.06 -1.32 -8.40
N PRO A 465 -27.67 -1.93 -7.36
CA PRO A 465 -28.00 -1.25 -6.10
C PRO A 465 -27.18 -1.70 -4.89
N SER A 466 -27.22 -0.84 -3.89
CA SER A 466 -26.41 -0.69 -2.68
C SER A 466 -27.16 -1.18 -1.43
N TRP A 467 -26.74 -2.32 -0.86
CA TRP A 467 -27.35 -2.88 0.37
C TRP A 467 -26.35 -3.38 1.44
N LEU A 468 -25.07 -3.02 1.36
CA LEU A 468 -24.09 -3.39 2.39
C LEU A 468 -23.95 -2.30 3.46
N LEU A 469 -24.59 -2.49 4.62
CA LEU A 469 -24.20 -1.95 5.94
C LEU A 469 -25.29 -2.25 6.99
N VAL A 470 -25.10 -3.23 7.88
CA VAL A 470 -25.57 -3.20 9.30
C VAL A 470 -24.80 -4.26 10.11
N LEU A 471 -24.21 -3.89 11.26
CA LEU A 471 -24.44 -4.46 12.62
C LEU A 471 -23.30 -4.08 13.61
N GLY A 472 -23.68 -3.49 14.75
CA GLY A 472 -22.82 -3.05 15.86
C GLY A 472 -23.03 -3.84 17.16
N GLY A 473 -22.21 -3.57 18.18
CA GLY A 473 -22.18 -4.25 19.50
C GLY A 473 -22.37 -3.31 20.71
N GLY A 474 -22.42 -3.90 21.92
CA GLY A 474 -23.07 -3.38 23.14
C GLY A 474 -22.26 -2.49 24.11
N ALA A 475 -22.93 -2.00 25.16
CA ALA A 475 -22.52 -0.88 26.00
C ALA A 475 -22.47 -1.15 27.53
N LEU A 476 -21.68 -0.38 28.32
CA LEU A 476 -21.39 -0.55 29.77
C LEU A 476 -21.86 0.67 30.62
N SER A 477 -21.93 0.55 31.97
CA SER A 477 -22.47 1.59 32.88
C SER A 477 -21.44 2.19 33.87
N PHE A 478 -21.81 3.26 34.60
CA PHE A 478 -20.92 3.98 35.52
C PHE A 478 -20.70 3.24 36.84
N GLY A 479 -19.44 3.14 37.31
CA GLY A 479 -19.08 2.45 38.55
C GLY A 479 -18.87 0.95 38.42
N ASP A 480 -19.10 0.38 37.23
CA ASP A 480 -18.83 -1.03 36.95
C ASP A 480 -17.34 -1.35 37.17
N HIS A 481 -17.09 -2.52 37.76
CA HIS A 481 -15.74 -3.03 37.93
C HIS A 481 -15.20 -3.53 36.59
N LEU A 482 -14.12 -2.92 36.11
CA LEU A 482 -13.43 -3.41 34.92
C LEU A 482 -12.32 -4.38 35.36
N SER A 483 -12.41 -5.61 34.88
CA SER A 483 -11.40 -6.64 35.11
C SER A 483 -10.28 -6.52 34.09
N VAL A 484 -9.09 -6.15 34.53
CA VAL A 484 -7.88 -6.28 33.71
C VAL A 484 -7.44 -7.74 33.75
N LYS A 485 -7.12 -8.29 32.58
CA LYS A 485 -6.61 -9.65 32.42
C LYS A 485 -5.15 -9.60 31.98
N VAL A 486 -4.37 -10.61 32.36
CA VAL A 486 -2.99 -10.81 31.92
C VAL A 486 -2.96 -11.96 30.92
N ASN A 487 -2.15 -11.87 29.87
CA ASN A 487 -1.88 -12.96 28.94
C ASN A 487 -0.42 -13.44 29.08
N SER A 488 -0.07 -14.52 28.38
CA SER A 488 1.28 -15.06 28.25
C SER A 488 2.29 -13.96 27.88
N LEU A 489 3.50 -14.05 28.47
CA LEU A 489 4.66 -13.23 28.16
C LEU A 489 5.20 -13.62 26.78
N THR A 490 5.48 -12.64 25.92
CA THR A 490 5.97 -12.84 24.55
C THR A 490 7.27 -12.08 24.32
N SER A 491 8.12 -12.53 23.39
CA SER A 491 9.40 -11.88 23.08
C SER A 491 9.57 -11.78 21.56
N ILE A 492 10.21 -10.70 21.09
CA ILE A 492 10.63 -10.55 19.68
C ILE A 492 11.91 -11.33 19.34
N HIS A 493 12.62 -11.84 20.35
CA HIS A 493 13.88 -12.59 20.19
C HIS A 493 13.67 -14.11 20.24
N THR A 494 12.56 -14.58 20.84
CA THR A 494 12.28 -16.00 21.02
C THR A 494 10.80 -16.31 20.78
N GLU A 495 10.50 -17.43 20.11
CA GLU A 495 9.13 -17.88 19.79
C GLU A 495 8.44 -18.62 20.94
N ILE A 496 8.98 -18.54 22.17
CA ILE A 496 8.55 -19.37 23.30
C ILE A 496 7.80 -18.49 24.30
N PRO A 497 6.47 -18.55 24.39
CA PRO A 497 5.76 -17.81 25.41
C PRO A 497 5.85 -18.49 26.78
N TYR A 498 5.78 -17.68 27.83
CA TYR A 498 5.77 -18.11 29.23
C TYR A 498 4.58 -17.53 29.98
N SER A 499 4.19 -18.16 31.09
CA SER A 499 3.04 -17.69 31.88
C SER A 499 3.41 -16.41 32.61
N TYR A 500 2.48 -15.47 32.72
CA TYR A 500 2.67 -14.25 33.48
C TYR A 500 3.17 -14.57 34.91
N TYR A 501 2.47 -15.45 35.62
CA TYR A 501 2.83 -15.85 37.00
C TYR A 501 3.97 -16.88 37.09
N SER A 502 4.68 -17.19 35.98
CA SER A 502 5.94 -17.94 36.04
C SER A 502 7.09 -17.10 36.60
N LEU A 503 6.92 -15.77 36.58
CA LEU A 503 7.79 -14.80 37.23
C LEU A 503 7.19 -14.36 38.57
N PRO A 504 8.01 -13.83 39.49
CA PRO A 504 7.57 -13.43 40.82
C PRO A 504 6.76 -12.10 40.81
N PHE A 505 5.68 -12.04 40.02
CA PHE A 505 4.72 -10.94 40.04
C PHE A 505 3.69 -11.10 41.15
N CYS A 506 2.98 -10.00 41.46
CA CYS A 506 1.90 -10.01 42.45
C CYS A 506 0.73 -10.89 42.01
N GLN A 507 0.34 -11.84 42.86
CA GLN A 507 -0.86 -12.64 42.65
C GLN A 507 -2.09 -11.95 43.23
N PRO A 508 -3.27 -12.08 42.60
CA PRO A 508 -4.52 -11.55 43.13
C PRO A 508 -4.89 -12.25 44.47
N PRO A 509 -5.51 -11.53 45.42
CA PRO A 509 -5.85 -12.07 46.74
C PRO A 509 -6.93 -13.17 46.69
N GLU A 510 -7.73 -13.21 45.62
CA GLU A 510 -8.76 -14.23 45.36
C GLU A 510 -8.17 -15.53 44.79
N GLY A 511 -6.89 -15.54 44.42
CA GLY A 511 -6.25 -16.64 43.72
C GLY A 511 -6.24 -16.43 42.20
N VAL A 512 -5.32 -17.11 41.52
CA VAL A 512 -5.18 -17.04 40.07
C VAL A 512 -6.27 -17.90 39.43
N GLU A 513 -7.12 -17.27 38.64
CA GLU A 513 -8.21 -17.90 37.88
C GLU A 513 -7.99 -17.69 36.39
N ASP A 514 -8.12 -18.77 35.62
CA ASP A 514 -8.06 -18.72 34.16
C ASP A 514 -9.40 -18.20 33.61
N SER A 515 -9.34 -17.24 32.70
CA SER A 515 -10.53 -16.75 32.00
C SER A 515 -11.05 -17.81 31.00
N PRO A 516 -12.38 -17.84 30.72
CA PRO A 516 -12.90 -18.68 29.66
C PRO A 516 -12.28 -18.26 28.33
N GLN A 517 -11.62 -19.21 27.65
CA GLN A 517 -10.96 -19.02 26.37
C GLN A 517 -11.69 -19.79 25.28
N ASN A 518 -11.61 -19.29 24.05
CA ASN A 518 -12.01 -20.09 22.90
C ASN A 518 -10.90 -21.11 22.52
N LEU A 519 -11.27 -22.14 21.76
CA LEU A 519 -10.35 -23.21 21.37
C LEU A 519 -9.11 -22.69 20.60
N GLY A 520 -9.27 -21.60 19.84
CA GLY A 520 -8.19 -21.03 19.05
C GLY A 520 -7.17 -20.27 19.89
N GLU A 521 -7.61 -19.52 20.90
CA GLU A 521 -6.74 -18.86 21.90
C GLU A 521 -5.88 -19.91 22.63
N LEU A 522 -6.51 -20.99 23.05
CA LEU A 522 -5.82 -22.08 23.75
C LEU A 522 -4.76 -22.76 22.85
N LEU A 523 -5.03 -22.89 21.54
CA LEU A 523 -4.08 -23.43 20.56
C LEU A 523 -2.93 -22.48 20.23
N MET A 524 -3.15 -21.17 20.35
CA MET A 524 -2.10 -20.16 20.21
C MET A 524 -1.19 -20.06 21.44
N GLY A 525 -1.50 -20.78 22.52
CA GLY A 525 -0.75 -20.71 23.76
C GLY A 525 -1.08 -19.50 24.62
N ASP A 526 -2.19 -18.83 24.32
CA ASP A 526 -2.70 -17.75 25.15
C ASP A 526 -3.13 -18.32 26.50
N ARG A 527 -2.68 -17.66 27.57
CA ARG A 527 -3.07 -17.97 28.94
C ARG A 527 -3.58 -16.70 29.57
N ILE A 528 -4.83 -16.39 29.27
CA ILE A 528 -5.57 -15.27 29.82
C ILE A 528 -6.00 -15.60 31.25
N GLN A 529 -5.42 -14.91 32.23
CA GLN A 529 -5.68 -15.10 33.66
C GLN A 529 -6.15 -13.78 34.27
N ASN A 530 -6.86 -13.86 35.40
CA ASN A 530 -7.22 -12.67 36.17
C ASN A 530 -5.94 -11.96 36.64
N SER A 531 -5.97 -10.63 36.67
CA SER A 531 -4.85 -9.82 37.16
C SER A 531 -5.17 -9.26 38.56
N PRO A 532 -4.15 -8.84 39.34
CA PRO A 532 -4.38 -8.15 40.59
C PRO A 532 -4.87 -6.71 40.41
N TYR A 533 -4.90 -6.15 39.19
CA TYR A 533 -5.32 -4.77 38.92
C TYR A 533 -6.85 -4.70 38.87
N LYS A 534 -7.45 -3.81 39.67
CA LYS A 534 -8.92 -3.62 39.74
C LYS A 534 -9.25 -2.17 39.41
N PHE A 535 -9.97 -1.94 38.32
CA PHE A 535 -10.41 -0.60 37.95
C PHE A 535 -11.89 -0.42 38.28
N LYS A 536 -12.27 0.80 38.65
CA LYS A 536 -13.67 1.23 38.79
C LYS A 536 -13.95 2.26 37.72
N MET A 537 -14.94 2.00 36.88
CA MET A 537 -15.26 2.86 35.74
C MET A 537 -15.43 4.32 36.19
N HIS A 538 -14.74 5.25 35.50
CA HIS A 538 -14.71 6.70 35.80
C HIS A 538 -14.13 7.10 37.17
N THR A 539 -13.41 6.23 37.87
CA THR A 539 -12.74 6.58 39.14
C THR A 539 -11.23 6.60 38.94
N ASN A 540 -10.63 7.80 38.97
CA ASN A 540 -9.18 7.95 38.87
C ASN A 540 -8.53 7.60 40.22
N GLU A 541 -7.61 6.65 40.22
CA GLU A 541 -6.87 6.22 41.41
C GLU A 541 -5.37 6.39 41.18
N THR A 542 -4.65 6.92 42.17
CA THR A 542 -3.21 7.20 42.07
C THR A 542 -2.41 6.50 43.16
N ASN A 543 -1.24 5.97 42.77
CA ASN A 543 -0.27 5.33 43.67
C ASN A 543 -0.85 4.20 44.53
N ILE A 544 -1.64 3.31 43.92
CA ILE A 544 -2.22 2.15 44.60
C ILE A 544 -1.15 1.06 44.76
N PHE A 545 -0.95 0.59 45.99
CA PHE A 545 -0.05 -0.50 46.32
C PHE A 545 -0.69 -1.86 46.04
N LEU A 546 0.03 -2.72 45.31
CA LEU A 546 -0.42 -4.09 45.01
C LEU A 546 0.13 -5.06 46.04
N CYS A 547 1.44 -5.31 45.97
CA CYS A 547 2.11 -6.25 46.85
C CYS A 547 3.61 -5.99 46.90
N GLN A 548 4.27 -6.65 47.85
CA GLN A 548 5.71 -6.81 47.90
C GLN A 548 6.04 -8.29 47.75
N THR A 549 6.96 -8.62 46.85
CA THR A 549 7.39 -10.01 46.65
C THR A 549 8.18 -10.51 47.85
N LYS A 550 8.30 -11.83 47.95
CA LYS A 550 9.33 -12.43 48.82
C LYS A 550 10.73 -12.06 48.29
N PRO A 551 11.77 -12.09 49.14
CA PRO A 551 13.15 -11.98 48.69
C PRO A 551 13.43 -12.96 47.54
N LEU A 552 13.96 -12.45 46.43
CA LEU A 552 14.19 -13.23 45.21
C LEU A 552 15.24 -14.32 45.45
N SER A 553 14.89 -15.57 45.17
CA SER A 553 15.86 -16.68 45.16
C SER A 553 16.84 -16.56 43.99
N SER A 554 17.99 -17.24 44.05
CA SER A 554 19.00 -17.18 42.96
C SER A 554 18.44 -17.69 41.62
N ASP A 555 17.54 -18.67 41.65
CA ASP A 555 16.92 -19.21 40.43
C ASP A 555 15.87 -18.23 39.85
N GLU A 556 15.06 -17.60 40.70
CA GLU A 556 14.11 -16.56 40.27
C GLU A 556 14.83 -15.31 39.74
N PHE A 557 15.94 -14.93 40.37
CA PHE A 557 16.79 -13.84 39.92
C PHE A 557 17.36 -14.11 38.52
N LYS A 558 17.93 -15.31 38.29
CA LYS A 558 18.44 -15.72 36.98
C LYS A 558 17.32 -15.79 35.93
N SER A 559 16.18 -16.37 36.29
CA SER A 559 15.03 -16.46 35.39
C SER A 559 14.56 -15.07 34.97
N LEU A 560 14.34 -14.16 35.92
CA LEU A 560 13.90 -12.79 35.66
C LEU A 560 14.94 -12.01 34.83
N SER A 561 16.24 -12.15 35.15
CA SER A 561 17.32 -11.49 34.41
C SER A 561 17.42 -11.97 32.96
N ASN A 562 17.33 -13.29 32.73
CA ASN A 562 17.32 -13.86 31.39
C ASN A 562 16.11 -13.38 30.58
N ARG A 563 14.92 -13.29 31.20
CA ARG A 563 13.71 -12.78 30.51
C ARG A 563 13.81 -11.30 30.15
N ILE A 564 14.50 -10.50 30.97
CA ILE A 564 14.81 -9.10 30.65
C ILE A 564 15.80 -9.02 29.48
N GLU A 565 16.82 -9.87 29.47
CA GLU A 565 17.81 -9.93 28.37
C GLU A 565 17.17 -10.37 27.05
N GLU A 566 16.22 -11.31 27.09
CA GLU A 566 15.44 -11.77 25.94
C GLU A 566 14.28 -10.80 25.55
N MET A 567 14.17 -9.62 26.20
CA MET A 567 13.13 -8.60 25.98
C MET A 567 11.70 -9.16 25.99
N TYR A 568 11.35 -9.94 27.01
CA TYR A 568 9.97 -10.37 27.19
C TYR A 568 9.06 -9.18 27.54
N GLU A 569 7.88 -9.19 26.95
CA GLU A 569 6.82 -8.21 27.11
C GLU A 569 5.62 -8.84 27.84
N VAL A 570 5.02 -8.03 28.71
CA VAL A 570 3.79 -8.31 29.43
C VAL A 570 2.61 -7.83 28.60
N ASN A 571 1.70 -8.76 28.31
CA ASN A 571 0.47 -8.49 27.58
C ASN A 571 -0.70 -8.37 28.55
N LEU A 572 -1.35 -7.21 28.58
CA LEU A 572 -2.55 -6.95 29.39
C LEU A 572 -3.75 -6.75 28.47
N ILE A 573 -4.94 -7.12 28.94
CA ILE A 573 -6.19 -7.05 28.18
C ILE A 573 -7.28 -6.40 29.05
N LEU A 574 -8.03 -5.45 28.50
CA LEU A 574 -9.18 -4.79 29.11
C LEU A 574 -10.29 -4.64 28.07
N ASP A 575 -11.49 -5.18 28.33
CA ASP A 575 -12.62 -5.15 27.39
C ASP A 575 -12.25 -5.62 25.96
N ASP A 576 -11.48 -6.72 25.88
CA ASP A 576 -10.90 -7.30 24.66
C ASP A 576 -9.92 -6.39 23.89
N LEU A 577 -9.52 -5.26 24.48
CA LEU A 577 -8.46 -4.40 23.96
C LEU A 577 -7.12 -4.75 24.62
N PRO A 578 -6.05 -4.98 23.84
CA PRO A 578 -4.72 -5.12 24.40
C PRO A 578 -4.25 -3.77 24.98
N ALA A 579 -3.44 -3.81 26.03
CA ALA A 579 -2.75 -2.62 26.49
C ALA A 579 -1.70 -2.21 25.47
N ILE A 580 -1.64 -0.92 25.16
CA ILE A 580 -0.59 -0.35 24.31
C ILE A 580 0.27 0.62 25.09
N ARG A 581 1.55 0.71 24.75
CA ARG A 581 2.44 1.77 25.22
C ARG A 581 2.81 2.69 24.08
N TYR A 582 2.82 4.00 24.34
CA TYR A 582 3.39 4.96 23.41
C TYR A 582 4.84 5.25 23.77
N ALA A 583 5.75 5.11 22.81
CA ALA A 583 7.08 5.67 22.90
C ALA A 583 7.11 6.95 22.07
N LYS A 584 7.38 8.09 22.72
CA LYS A 584 7.56 9.37 22.03
C LYS A 584 9.03 9.49 21.60
N ARG A 585 9.30 9.51 20.28
CA ARG A 585 10.65 9.82 19.77
C ARG A 585 10.51 10.83 18.63
N SER A 586 10.84 12.09 18.94
CA SER A 586 10.92 13.23 18.01
C SER A 586 9.68 13.36 17.09
N ASP A 587 8.57 13.88 17.65
CA ASP A 587 7.23 14.13 17.08
C ASP A 587 6.37 12.92 16.67
N TYR A 588 6.94 11.72 16.56
CA TYR A 588 6.16 10.51 16.27
C TYR A 588 5.92 9.69 17.54
N ARG A 589 4.65 9.32 17.79
CA ARG A 589 4.27 8.36 18.84
C ARG A 589 4.28 6.95 18.25
N PHE A 590 5.22 6.13 18.67
CA PHE A 590 5.27 4.71 18.33
C PHE A 590 4.38 3.93 19.28
N CYS A 591 3.52 3.06 18.76
CA CYS A 591 2.66 2.21 19.57
C CYS A 591 3.24 0.79 19.60
N TRP A 592 3.38 0.21 20.79
CA TRP A 592 3.72 -1.21 20.98
C TRP A 592 2.64 -1.88 21.80
N ASN A 593 2.36 -3.15 21.52
CA ASN A 593 1.49 -3.96 22.38
C ASN A 593 2.25 -4.34 23.64
N GLY A 594 1.59 -4.28 24.79
CA GLY A 594 2.16 -4.61 26.08
C GLY A 594 3.31 -3.69 26.51
N TYR A 595 4.04 -4.12 27.55
CA TYR A 595 5.21 -3.41 28.07
C TYR A 595 6.35 -4.39 28.40
N PRO A 596 7.64 -4.05 28.20
CA PRO A 596 8.74 -4.94 28.55
C PRO A 596 8.75 -5.18 30.07
N ILE A 597 9.22 -6.34 30.51
CA ILE A 597 9.34 -6.63 31.95
C ILE A 597 10.35 -5.68 32.62
N GLY A 598 11.40 -5.32 31.90
CA GLY A 598 12.51 -4.53 32.41
C GLY A 598 13.47 -4.12 31.31
N ILE A 599 14.58 -3.50 31.71
CA ILE A 599 15.66 -3.12 30.81
C ILE A 599 17.02 -3.45 31.44
N ARG A 600 17.94 -3.92 30.61
CA ARG A 600 19.34 -4.04 30.99
C ARG A 600 20.08 -2.76 30.65
N VAL A 601 20.72 -2.15 31.64
CA VAL A 601 21.58 -0.97 31.45
C VAL A 601 22.95 -1.32 32.00
N VAL A 602 23.94 -1.36 31.10
CA VAL A 602 25.31 -1.83 31.40
C VAL A 602 25.27 -3.30 31.90
N ASP A 603 25.54 -3.52 33.19
CA ASP A 603 25.63 -4.85 33.84
C ASP A 603 24.57 -5.04 34.94
N SER A 604 23.58 -4.16 35.03
CA SER A 604 22.48 -4.27 35.99
C SER A 604 21.14 -4.39 35.27
N TYR A 605 20.27 -5.24 35.84
CA TYR A 605 18.92 -5.48 35.37
C TYR A 605 17.95 -4.62 36.19
N TYR A 606 17.06 -3.91 35.51
CA TYR A 606 16.05 -3.06 36.12
C TYR A 606 14.67 -3.55 35.74
N VAL A 607 13.74 -3.56 36.70
CA VAL A 607 12.36 -4.02 36.49
C VAL A 607 11.40 -2.82 36.48
N PHE A 608 10.37 -2.91 35.64
CA PHE A 608 9.25 -1.99 35.67
C PHE A 608 8.20 -2.47 36.68
N ASN A 609 8.12 -1.79 37.80
CA ASN A 609 7.31 -2.18 38.96
C ASN A 609 6.22 -1.15 39.31
N HIS A 610 6.20 0.01 38.66
CA HIS A 610 5.09 0.95 38.72
C HIS A 610 4.44 1.08 37.34
N LEU A 611 3.11 0.92 37.25
CA LEU A 611 2.36 1.01 36.00
C LEU A 611 1.30 2.11 36.07
N LYS A 612 1.29 2.98 35.07
CA LYS A 612 0.26 4.01 34.91
C LYS A 612 -0.65 3.65 33.75
N PHE A 613 -1.93 3.46 34.02
CA PHE A 613 -2.93 3.08 33.04
C PHE A 613 -3.78 4.26 32.62
N THR A 614 -4.01 4.39 31.32
CA THR A 614 -4.97 5.37 30.77
C THR A 614 -6.06 4.61 30.01
N VAL A 615 -7.29 4.70 30.48
CA VAL A 615 -8.45 4.06 29.84
C VAL A 615 -9.25 5.14 29.10
N PHE A 616 -9.32 5.01 27.78
CA PHE A 616 -10.11 5.92 26.96
C PHE A 616 -11.57 5.46 26.92
N VAL A 617 -12.48 6.36 27.24
CA VAL A 617 -13.91 6.08 27.33
C VAL A 617 -14.71 7.05 26.49
N ARG A 618 -15.79 6.57 25.89
CA ARG A 618 -16.76 7.42 25.19
C ARG A 618 -18.13 7.29 25.83
N LYS A 619 -18.79 8.43 26.01
CA LYS A 619 -20.19 8.51 26.43
C LYS A 619 -21.09 8.51 25.19
N TYR A 620 -22.12 7.67 25.18
CA TYR A 620 -23.19 7.73 24.19
C TYR A 620 -24.40 8.41 24.82
N GLU A 621 -24.73 9.62 24.34
CA GLU A 621 -25.77 10.49 24.93
C GLU A 621 -27.18 9.89 24.87
N GLU A 622 -27.46 8.98 23.92
CA GLU A 622 -28.79 8.39 23.75
C GLU A 622 -29.13 7.30 24.80
N GLU A 623 -28.14 6.69 25.46
CA GLU A 623 -28.35 5.56 26.39
C GLU A 623 -27.72 5.75 27.79
N GLY A 624 -26.94 6.81 28.01
CA GLY A 624 -26.23 7.02 29.29
C GLY A 624 -25.15 5.96 29.57
N THR A 625 -24.77 5.19 28.54
CA THR A 625 -23.79 4.12 28.61
C THR A 625 -22.41 4.61 28.21
N ASN A 626 -21.40 4.18 28.96
CA ASN A 626 -20.01 4.44 28.67
C ASN A 626 -19.40 3.22 27.98
N VAL A 627 -18.51 3.45 27.03
CA VAL A 627 -17.87 2.36 26.29
C VAL A 627 -16.37 2.57 26.29
N VAL A 628 -15.61 1.50 26.54
CA VAL A 628 -14.14 1.55 26.48
C VAL A 628 -13.71 1.54 25.01
N VAL A 629 -12.93 2.54 24.62
CA VAL A 629 -12.47 2.76 23.25
C VAL A 629 -10.94 2.69 23.09
N GLY A 630 -10.20 2.62 24.20
CA GLY A 630 -8.75 2.45 24.20
C GLY A 630 -8.18 2.14 25.58
N PHE A 631 -7.03 1.48 25.60
CA PHE A 631 -6.35 1.03 26.81
C PHE A 631 -4.83 1.19 26.67
N GLU A 632 -4.26 2.12 27.44
CA GLU A 632 -2.85 2.48 27.39
C GLU A 632 -2.15 2.17 28.73
N VAL A 633 -0.87 1.79 28.66
CA VAL A 633 0.01 1.53 29.80
C VAL A 633 1.35 2.24 29.64
N GLU A 634 1.74 2.99 30.67
CA GLU A 634 3.05 3.62 30.81
C GLU A 634 3.82 2.92 31.95
N PRO A 635 4.85 2.10 31.64
CA PRO A 635 5.66 1.43 32.65
C PRO A 635 6.75 2.35 33.19
N CYS A 636 7.00 2.33 34.51
CA CYS A 636 8.14 3.02 35.11
C CYS A 636 8.81 2.22 36.23
N SER A 637 10.11 2.43 36.39
CA SER A 637 10.93 1.72 37.38
C SER A 637 11.09 2.63 38.59
N PHE A 638 10.54 2.24 39.74
CA PHE A 638 10.51 3.06 40.95
C PHE A 638 11.03 2.29 42.17
N LYS A 639 12.00 2.85 42.90
CA LYS A 639 12.50 2.26 44.14
C LYS A 639 11.68 2.73 45.35
N HIS A 640 10.79 1.87 45.86
CA HIS A 640 9.98 2.17 47.04
C HIS A 640 10.80 2.19 48.33
N ASN A 641 10.50 3.12 49.23
CA ASN A 641 11.12 3.17 50.56
C ASN A 641 10.56 2.06 51.45
N ALA A 642 11.45 1.26 52.05
CA ALA A 642 11.11 0.14 52.92
C ALA A 642 10.32 0.54 54.18
N GLU A 643 10.52 1.76 54.70
CA GLU A 643 9.76 2.26 55.85
C GLU A 643 8.31 2.56 55.49
N SER A 644 8.09 3.14 54.31
CA SER A 644 6.76 3.48 53.80
C SER A 644 5.94 2.25 53.41
N LEU A 645 6.56 1.08 53.24
CA LEU A 645 5.86 -0.17 52.92
C LEU A 645 5.33 -0.90 54.18
N LYS A 646 5.85 -0.57 55.37
CA LYS A 646 5.45 -1.24 56.62
C LYS A 646 4.00 -0.89 56.98
N GLY A 647 3.11 -1.88 56.91
CA GLY A 647 1.70 -1.75 57.29
C GLY A 647 0.74 -1.37 56.17
N LEU A 648 1.20 -1.23 54.91
CA LEU A 648 0.30 -1.09 53.77
C LEU A 648 -0.40 -2.42 53.46
N LYS A 649 -1.72 -2.35 53.31
CA LYS A 649 -2.53 -3.46 52.77
C LYS A 649 -2.63 -3.32 51.24
N THR A 650 -2.85 -4.44 50.56
CA THR A 650 -3.16 -4.47 49.12
C THR A 650 -4.32 -3.53 48.81
N TYR A 651 -4.19 -2.75 47.74
CA TYR A 651 -5.05 -1.64 47.33
C TYR A 651 -5.01 -0.39 48.23
N GLY A 652 -4.05 -0.31 49.16
CA GLY A 652 -3.79 0.90 49.94
C GLY A 652 -3.08 1.98 49.11
N LYS A 653 -3.29 3.25 49.44
CA LYS A 653 -2.60 4.37 48.78
C LYS A 653 -1.18 4.52 49.33
N TYR A 654 -0.19 4.50 48.45
CA TYR A 654 1.21 4.75 48.79
C TYR A 654 1.41 6.25 49.09
N PRO A 655 2.10 6.61 50.19
CA PRO A 655 2.09 7.97 50.73
C PRO A 655 2.94 8.99 49.95
N SER A 656 3.99 8.56 49.25
CA SER A 656 4.81 9.46 48.42
C SER A 656 4.33 9.48 46.97
N LYS A 657 4.39 10.68 46.36
CA LYS A 657 4.07 10.87 44.95
C LYS A 657 5.15 10.20 44.10
N ILE A 658 4.75 9.27 43.24
CA ILE A 658 5.64 8.62 42.27
C ILE A 658 5.63 9.48 41.00
N ASP A 659 6.82 9.85 40.50
CA ASP A 659 6.97 10.59 39.24
C ASP A 659 7.73 9.73 38.24
N CYS A 660 7.04 9.29 37.19
CA CYS A 660 7.61 8.42 36.16
C CYS A 660 8.48 9.18 35.13
N TYR A 661 8.46 10.52 35.08
CA TYR A 661 9.20 11.29 34.07
C TYR A 661 10.73 11.27 34.25
N ASN A 662 11.21 11.21 35.50
CA ASN A 662 12.66 11.27 35.82
C ASN A 662 13.28 9.91 36.18
N HIS A 663 12.50 8.82 36.22
CA HIS A 663 12.90 7.53 36.78
C HIS A 663 12.68 6.36 35.81
N ILE A 664 13.33 6.41 34.64
CA ILE A 664 13.31 5.29 33.68
C ILE A 664 14.01 4.05 34.26
N VAL A 665 14.97 4.25 35.17
CA VAL A 665 15.88 3.19 35.66
C VAL A 665 16.21 3.43 37.14
N SER A 666 15.42 2.91 38.09
CA SER A 666 15.67 3.16 39.53
C SER A 666 15.60 1.92 40.44
N MET A 667 14.82 0.90 40.06
CA MET A 667 14.74 -0.37 40.80
C MET A 667 15.63 -1.43 40.14
N ALA A 668 16.87 -1.52 40.59
CA ALA A 668 17.80 -2.59 40.20
C ALA A 668 17.42 -3.90 40.91
N ILE A 669 17.47 -5.00 40.17
CA ILE A 669 17.17 -6.34 40.69
C ILE A 669 18.46 -6.91 41.30
N LYS A 670 18.38 -7.46 42.50
CA LYS A 670 19.49 -8.15 43.19
C LYS A 670 18.99 -9.43 43.86
N GLU A 671 19.89 -10.39 44.03
CA GLU A 671 19.59 -11.60 44.80
C GLU A 671 19.22 -11.26 46.24
N ASN A 672 18.20 -11.95 46.78
CA ASN A 672 17.66 -11.76 48.13
C ASN A 672 17.05 -10.37 48.44
N GLU A 673 16.83 -9.50 47.45
CA GLU A 673 16.07 -8.26 47.64
C GLU A 673 14.62 -8.42 47.11
N PRO A 674 13.59 -7.95 47.87
CA PRO A 674 12.20 -7.98 47.41
C PRO A 674 11.86 -6.80 46.51
N VAL A 675 10.87 -6.99 45.62
CA VAL A 675 10.35 -5.96 44.71
C VAL A 675 8.94 -5.57 45.13
N ALA A 676 8.65 -4.28 45.22
CA ALA A 676 7.30 -3.76 45.49
C ALA A 676 6.64 -3.27 44.21
N PHE A 677 5.36 -3.58 44.03
CA PHE A 677 4.58 -3.18 42.84
C PHE A 677 3.48 -2.18 43.21
N THR A 678 3.30 -1.17 42.36
CA THR A 678 2.29 -0.11 42.51
C THR A 678 1.67 0.22 41.15
N TYR A 679 0.47 0.79 41.13
CA TYR A 679 -0.13 1.26 39.88
C TYR A 679 -0.99 2.52 40.08
N GLU A 680 -1.35 3.15 38.98
CA GLU A 680 -2.37 4.18 38.94
C GLU A 680 -3.22 4.05 37.68
N VAL A 681 -4.45 4.57 37.72
CA VAL A 681 -5.40 4.51 36.61
C VAL A 681 -6.09 5.86 36.41
N ALA A 682 -6.13 6.32 35.16
CA ALA A 682 -6.81 7.53 34.74
C ALA A 682 -7.81 7.21 33.61
N PHE A 683 -9.04 7.71 33.72
CA PHE A 683 -10.05 7.64 32.67
C PHE A 683 -10.06 8.96 31.89
N VAL A 684 -9.94 8.86 30.56
CA VAL A 684 -9.91 10.02 29.65
C VAL A 684 -11.02 9.88 28.62
N GLU A 685 -11.82 10.94 28.44
CA GLU A 685 -12.89 10.95 27.43
C GLU A 685 -12.29 11.08 26.02
N SER A 686 -12.80 10.30 25.06
CA SER A 686 -12.31 10.27 23.68
C SER A 686 -13.43 10.24 22.64
N ASP A 687 -13.18 10.87 21.48
CA ASP A 687 -14.11 10.99 20.36
C ASP A 687 -14.14 9.77 19.41
N ILE A 688 -13.39 8.70 19.72
CA ILE A 688 -13.34 7.47 18.91
C ILE A 688 -14.67 6.74 18.98
N LYS A 689 -15.22 6.27 17.83
CA LYS A 689 -16.46 5.48 17.83
C LYS A 689 -16.15 4.04 18.25
N TRP A 690 -17.09 3.36 18.91
CA TRP A 690 -16.90 1.96 19.32
C TRP A 690 -16.49 1.05 18.15
N GLY A 691 -17.13 1.19 16.98
CA GLY A 691 -16.79 0.41 15.78
C GLY A 691 -15.39 0.66 15.22
N SER A 692 -14.77 1.79 15.55
CA SER A 692 -13.40 2.16 15.13
C SER A 692 -12.36 1.98 16.24
N ARG A 693 -12.73 1.38 17.39
CA ARG A 693 -11.83 1.29 18.55
C ARG A 693 -10.56 0.47 18.28
N PHE A 694 -10.62 -0.48 17.36
CA PHE A 694 -9.47 -1.28 16.94
C PHE A 694 -8.54 -0.56 15.95
N ASP A 695 -8.97 0.54 15.31
CA ASP A 695 -8.17 1.25 14.30
C ASP A 695 -6.87 1.83 14.88
N VAL A 696 -6.88 2.22 16.16
CA VAL A 696 -5.68 2.71 16.87
C VAL A 696 -4.64 1.59 17.02
N TYR A 697 -5.10 0.37 17.26
CA TYR A 697 -4.27 -0.83 17.41
C TYR A 697 -3.78 -1.38 16.07
N SER A 698 -4.47 -1.08 14.96
CA SER A 698 -4.06 -1.45 13.60
C SER A 698 -2.98 -0.53 13.01
N LYS A 699 -2.78 0.68 13.55
CA LYS A 699 -1.82 1.69 13.04
C LYS A 699 -0.38 1.50 13.55
N THR A 700 0.04 0.28 13.88
CA THR A 700 1.38 0.01 14.40
C THR A 700 2.45 0.36 13.35
N VAL A 701 3.34 1.28 13.70
CA VAL A 701 4.35 1.87 12.80
C VAL A 701 5.36 0.81 12.36
N GLY A 702 5.46 0.58 11.05
CA GLY A 702 6.49 -0.27 10.46
C GLY A 702 6.24 -0.70 9.01
N ALA A 703 5.01 -0.58 8.53
CA ALA A 703 4.69 -0.72 7.12
C ALA A 703 3.53 0.24 6.79
N GLN A 704 3.84 1.50 6.48
CA GLN A 704 3.04 2.15 5.44
C GLN A 704 3.31 1.32 4.21
N VAL A 705 2.44 0.34 3.98
CA VAL A 705 2.43 -0.39 2.73
C VAL A 705 2.15 0.67 1.68
N ASP A 706 3.12 0.89 0.79
CA ASP A 706 2.89 1.70 -0.39
C ASP A 706 1.88 0.95 -1.25
N TRP A 707 0.59 1.18 -0.97
CA TRP A 707 -0.55 0.61 -1.68
C TRP A 707 -0.39 0.75 -3.19
N PHE A 708 0.31 1.79 -3.62
CA PHE A 708 0.68 2.03 -5.01
C PHE A 708 1.58 0.92 -5.59
N SER A 709 2.62 0.48 -4.88
CA SER A 709 3.54 -0.58 -5.35
C SER A 709 2.83 -1.92 -5.45
N ILE A 710 2.00 -2.23 -4.44
CA ILE A 710 1.24 -3.47 -4.36
C ILE A 710 0.13 -3.55 -5.42
N LEU A 711 -0.63 -2.47 -5.58
CA LEU A 711 -1.72 -2.44 -6.56
C LEU A 711 -1.15 -2.50 -7.99
N ASN A 712 0.01 -1.87 -8.23
CA ASN A 712 0.73 -1.98 -9.48
C ASN A 712 1.19 -3.42 -9.76
N SER A 713 1.79 -4.13 -8.79
CA SER A 713 2.21 -5.53 -8.99
C SER A 713 1.03 -6.46 -9.27
N LEU A 714 -0.10 -6.28 -8.58
CA LEU A 714 -1.32 -7.06 -8.81
C LEU A 714 -1.87 -6.88 -10.23
N ILE A 715 -1.98 -5.63 -10.70
CA ILE A 715 -2.48 -5.34 -12.06
C ILE A 715 -1.59 -6.01 -13.10
N VAL A 716 -0.27 -5.94 -12.91
CA VAL A 716 0.71 -6.54 -13.82
C VAL A 716 0.52 -8.05 -13.92
N ILE A 717 0.39 -8.74 -12.79
CA ILE A 717 0.25 -10.19 -12.77
C ILE A 717 -1.09 -10.61 -13.39
N ILE A 718 -2.19 -9.91 -13.11
CA ILE A 718 -3.51 -10.19 -13.72
C ILE A 718 -3.45 -10.04 -15.25
N ILE A 719 -2.79 -8.99 -15.74
CA ILE A 719 -2.69 -8.76 -17.17
C ILE A 719 -1.78 -9.80 -17.85
N LEU A 720 -0.64 -10.15 -17.25
CA LEU A 720 0.24 -11.20 -17.75
C LEU A 720 -0.47 -12.55 -17.80
N ALA A 721 -1.20 -12.90 -16.74
CA ALA A 721 -2.02 -14.10 -16.67
C ALA A 721 -3.06 -14.14 -17.80
N GLY A 722 -3.84 -13.05 -17.94
CA GLY A 722 -4.83 -12.90 -19.01
C GLY A 722 -4.24 -13.03 -20.42
N ILE A 723 -3.05 -12.47 -20.67
CA ILE A 723 -2.34 -12.64 -21.96
C ILE A 723 -1.98 -14.11 -22.20
N ILE A 724 -1.36 -14.76 -21.22
CA ILE A 724 -0.94 -16.17 -21.34
C ILE A 724 -2.17 -17.04 -21.62
N LEU A 725 -3.28 -16.81 -20.91
CA LEU A 725 -4.55 -17.50 -21.14
C LEU A 725 -5.08 -17.27 -22.55
N VAL A 726 -5.08 -16.04 -23.08
CA VAL A 726 -5.54 -15.75 -24.44
C VAL A 726 -4.63 -16.39 -25.49
N ILE A 727 -3.31 -16.34 -25.32
CA ILE A 727 -2.34 -16.99 -26.22
C ILE A 727 -2.57 -18.51 -26.21
N PHE A 728 -2.76 -19.09 -25.03
CA PHE A 728 -3.03 -20.50 -24.86
C PHE A 728 -4.33 -20.90 -25.56
N LEU A 729 -5.45 -20.24 -25.23
CA LEU A 729 -6.76 -20.50 -25.85
C LEU A 729 -6.71 -20.33 -27.37
N ARG A 730 -6.07 -19.28 -27.89
CA ARG A 730 -5.89 -19.09 -29.34
C ARG A 730 -5.05 -20.19 -29.97
N THR A 731 -4.00 -20.65 -29.30
CA THR A 731 -3.14 -21.74 -29.78
C THR A 731 -3.92 -23.05 -29.86
N VAL A 732 -4.68 -23.37 -28.81
CA VAL A 732 -5.56 -24.54 -28.74
C VAL A 732 -6.63 -24.44 -29.84
N SER A 733 -7.40 -23.34 -29.91
CA SER A 733 -8.44 -23.17 -30.93
C SER A 733 -7.91 -23.30 -32.35
N ARG A 734 -6.75 -22.70 -32.67
CA ARG A 734 -6.13 -22.84 -34.00
C ARG A 734 -5.71 -24.28 -34.29
N ASN A 735 -5.22 -25.00 -33.29
CA ASN A 735 -4.84 -26.40 -33.46
C ASN A 735 -6.06 -27.31 -33.64
N LEU A 736 -7.19 -27.01 -32.99
CA LEU A 736 -8.47 -27.69 -33.23
C LEU A 736 -9.02 -27.40 -34.63
N THR A 737 -9.09 -26.14 -35.08
CA THR A 737 -9.61 -25.83 -36.42
C THR A 737 -8.79 -26.47 -37.53
N ARG A 738 -7.46 -26.51 -37.38
CA ARG A 738 -6.58 -27.20 -38.33
C ARG A 738 -6.83 -28.72 -38.36
N PHE A 739 -7.25 -29.30 -37.24
CA PHE A 739 -7.62 -30.72 -37.20
C PHE A 739 -8.93 -30.98 -37.95
N GLU A 740 -9.96 -30.16 -37.73
CA GLU A 740 -11.24 -30.27 -38.44
C GLU A 740 -11.10 -30.08 -39.97
N GLU A 741 -10.16 -29.23 -40.41
CA GLU A 741 -9.85 -29.03 -41.84
C GLU A 741 -9.20 -30.27 -42.48
N LEU A 742 -8.29 -30.94 -41.77
CA LEU A 742 -7.61 -32.16 -42.26
C LEU A 742 -8.57 -33.35 -42.32
N ASP A 743 -9.49 -33.48 -41.37
CA ASP A 743 -10.51 -34.54 -41.35
C ASP A 743 -11.45 -34.46 -42.58
N LYS A 744 -11.77 -33.25 -43.03
CA LYS A 744 -12.61 -33.01 -44.23
C LYS A 744 -11.92 -33.34 -45.56
N GLN A 745 -10.58 -33.41 -45.61
CA GLN A 745 -9.83 -33.65 -46.86
C GLN A 745 -9.65 -35.14 -47.22
N GLY A 746 -10.10 -36.07 -46.37
CA GLY A 746 -10.21 -37.49 -46.68
C GLY A 746 -9.13 -38.39 -46.06
N GLN A 747 -9.56 -39.54 -45.54
CA GLN A 747 -8.85 -40.53 -44.72
C GLN A 747 -7.60 -41.22 -45.33
N ALA A 748 -7.07 -40.78 -46.48
CA ALA A 748 -5.96 -41.47 -47.16
C ALA A 748 -4.55 -41.01 -46.72
N GLU A 749 -4.39 -39.82 -46.14
CA GLU A 749 -3.10 -39.29 -45.63
C GLU A 749 -2.99 -39.32 -44.10
N MET A 750 -3.93 -39.99 -43.42
CA MET A 750 -4.10 -39.91 -41.97
C MET A 750 -2.95 -40.55 -41.15
N ASN A 751 -2.13 -41.42 -41.74
CA ASN A 751 -1.12 -42.17 -40.97
C ASN A 751 0.26 -41.48 -40.87
N GLU A 752 0.57 -40.46 -41.68
CA GLU A 752 1.92 -39.86 -41.73
C GLU A 752 2.06 -38.50 -41.01
N GLU A 753 0.97 -37.77 -40.71
CA GLU A 753 1.04 -36.42 -40.09
C GLU A 753 0.47 -36.30 -38.65
N LEU A 754 -0.05 -37.37 -38.06
CA LEU A 754 -0.52 -37.34 -36.65
C LEU A 754 0.68 -37.24 -35.70
N SER A 755 1.07 -36.02 -35.34
CA SER A 755 2.10 -35.73 -34.33
C SER A 755 1.54 -34.97 -33.13
N GLY A 756 2.07 -35.26 -31.93
CA GLY A 756 1.75 -34.57 -30.68
C GLY A 756 0.55 -35.14 -29.91
N TRP A 757 -0.27 -34.27 -29.31
CA TRP A 757 -1.35 -34.70 -28.39
C TRP A 757 -2.44 -35.55 -29.05
N LYS A 758 -2.56 -35.48 -30.37
CA LYS A 758 -3.52 -36.24 -31.17
C LYS A 758 -3.24 -37.75 -31.15
N VAL A 759 -2.01 -38.14 -30.87
CA VAL A 759 -1.61 -39.56 -30.91
C VAL A 759 -1.82 -40.25 -29.56
N VAL A 760 -2.00 -39.48 -28.50
CA VAL A 760 -2.23 -40.01 -27.14
C VAL A 760 -3.72 -40.16 -26.79
N VAL A 761 -4.61 -39.96 -27.77
CA VAL A 761 -6.09 -40.04 -27.64
C VAL A 761 -6.54 -41.31 -26.90
N ALA A 762 -5.95 -42.47 -27.24
CA ALA A 762 -6.31 -43.76 -26.66
C ALA A 762 -5.64 -44.09 -25.31
N ASP A 763 -4.75 -43.23 -24.81
CA ASP A 763 -4.00 -43.48 -23.56
C ASP A 763 -4.12 -42.35 -22.51
N VAL A 764 -4.68 -41.20 -22.88
CA VAL A 764 -4.69 -39.99 -22.03
C VAL A 764 -5.51 -40.13 -20.74
N PHE A 765 -6.59 -40.92 -20.75
CA PHE A 765 -7.46 -41.16 -19.58
C PHE A 765 -7.09 -42.41 -18.78
N ARG A 766 -5.93 -43.00 -19.04
CA ARG A 766 -5.45 -44.17 -18.29
C ARG A 766 -5.24 -43.81 -16.82
N ALA A 767 -5.60 -44.74 -15.93
CA ALA A 767 -5.46 -44.55 -14.49
C ALA A 767 -4.01 -44.21 -14.09
N PRO A 768 -3.80 -43.19 -13.22
CA PRO A 768 -2.47 -42.81 -12.78
C PRO A 768 -1.84 -43.85 -11.87
N SER A 769 -0.50 -43.80 -11.70
CA SER A 769 0.20 -44.56 -10.66
C SER A 769 -0.34 -44.17 -9.28
N HIS A 770 -0.71 -45.12 -8.42
CA HIS A 770 -1.30 -44.84 -7.09
C HIS A 770 -2.54 -43.90 -7.13
N PRO A 771 -3.64 -44.31 -7.81
CA PRO A 771 -4.81 -43.44 -8.03
C PRO A 771 -5.50 -43.02 -6.74
N THR A 772 -5.52 -43.89 -5.73
CA THR A 772 -6.10 -43.58 -4.42
C THR A 772 -5.37 -42.42 -3.72
N LEU A 773 -4.05 -42.35 -3.80
CA LEU A 773 -3.27 -41.28 -3.16
C LEU A 773 -3.56 -39.92 -3.83
N LEU A 774 -3.66 -39.91 -5.16
CA LEU A 774 -4.00 -38.70 -5.91
C LEU A 774 -5.39 -38.16 -5.50
N CYS A 775 -6.40 -39.03 -5.44
CA CYS A 775 -7.76 -38.63 -5.01
C CYS A 775 -7.76 -38.07 -3.58
N VAL A 776 -6.98 -38.67 -2.69
CA VAL A 776 -6.83 -38.23 -1.29
C VAL A 776 -6.19 -36.84 -1.22
N MET A 777 -5.06 -36.63 -1.90
CA MET A 777 -4.37 -35.33 -1.91
C MET A 777 -5.20 -34.22 -2.54
N VAL A 778 -6.02 -34.53 -3.55
CA VAL A 778 -6.92 -33.57 -4.19
C VAL A 778 -8.10 -33.22 -3.29
N GLY A 779 -8.69 -34.22 -2.62
CA GLY A 779 -9.72 -33.99 -1.60
C GLY A 779 -9.23 -33.09 -0.48
N ASP A 780 -8.05 -33.38 0.08
CA ASP A 780 -7.43 -32.56 1.12
C ASP A 780 -7.05 -31.17 0.61
N GLY A 781 -6.59 -31.04 -0.64
CA GLY A 781 -6.30 -29.75 -1.23
C GLY A 781 -7.53 -28.86 -1.40
N VAL A 782 -8.67 -29.42 -1.85
CA VAL A 782 -9.95 -28.70 -1.92
C VAL A 782 -10.46 -28.34 -0.53
N TRP A 783 -10.29 -29.25 0.45
CA TRP A 783 -10.64 -29.00 1.84
C TRP A 783 -9.92 -27.77 2.40
N ILE A 784 -8.60 -27.76 2.25
CA ILE A 784 -7.72 -26.71 2.74
C ILE A 784 -7.98 -25.39 2.01
N LEU A 785 -8.07 -25.42 0.68
CA LEU A 785 -8.32 -24.23 -0.13
C LEU A 785 -9.68 -23.62 0.18
N GLY A 786 -10.73 -24.45 0.28
CA GLY A 786 -12.07 -23.98 0.65
C GLY A 786 -12.07 -23.34 2.03
N THR A 787 -11.36 -23.94 2.99
CA THR A 787 -11.25 -23.41 4.35
C THR A 787 -10.54 -22.05 4.35
N ALA A 788 -9.42 -21.94 3.62
CA ALA A 788 -8.69 -20.68 3.49
C ALA A 788 -9.54 -19.57 2.85
N VAL A 789 -10.27 -19.88 1.76
CA VAL A 789 -11.15 -18.91 1.08
C VAL A 789 -12.25 -18.40 2.01
N VAL A 790 -12.93 -19.30 2.73
CA VAL A 790 -14.03 -18.91 3.64
C VAL A 790 -13.49 -18.11 4.83
N THR A 791 -12.43 -18.57 5.49
CA THR A 791 -11.85 -17.85 6.63
C THR A 791 -11.39 -16.44 6.23
N ILE A 792 -10.64 -16.32 5.12
CA ILE A 792 -10.09 -15.02 4.69
C ILE A 792 -11.23 -14.11 4.19
N ALA A 793 -12.26 -14.63 3.53
CA ALA A 793 -13.41 -13.83 3.13
C ALA A 793 -14.18 -13.26 4.34
N PHE A 794 -14.40 -14.06 5.39
CA PHE A 794 -15.05 -13.58 6.62
C PHE A 794 -14.19 -12.56 7.37
N ALA A 795 -12.86 -12.73 7.38
CA ALA A 795 -11.93 -11.76 7.93
C ALA A 795 -11.94 -10.45 7.11
N ALA A 796 -11.94 -10.53 5.77
CA ALA A 796 -11.98 -9.38 4.88
C ALA A 796 -13.30 -8.58 4.96
N LEU A 797 -14.42 -9.25 5.25
CA LEU A 797 -15.72 -8.60 5.49
C LEU A 797 -15.82 -7.96 6.89
N GLY A 798 -14.81 -8.13 7.75
CA GLY A 798 -14.76 -7.55 9.10
C GLY A 798 -15.56 -8.32 10.15
N PHE A 799 -16.03 -9.55 9.86
CA PHE A 799 -16.74 -10.37 10.84
C PHE A 799 -15.84 -10.93 11.94
N VAL A 800 -14.53 -11.03 11.67
CA VAL A 800 -13.51 -11.46 12.63
C VAL A 800 -12.48 -10.33 12.76
N SER A 801 -12.30 -9.80 13.97
CA SER A 801 -11.34 -8.73 14.18
C SER A 801 -9.90 -9.28 14.08
N PRO A 802 -9.00 -8.61 13.33
CA PRO A 802 -7.59 -8.99 13.22
C PRO A 802 -6.83 -9.08 14.55
N ALA A 803 -7.28 -8.30 15.54
CA ALA A 803 -6.65 -8.23 16.85
C ALA A 803 -6.94 -9.45 17.73
N SER A 804 -7.94 -10.27 17.39
CA SER A 804 -8.28 -11.51 18.12
C SER A 804 -7.80 -12.74 17.34
N CYS A 805 -6.48 -12.96 17.29
CA CYS A 805 -5.85 -14.06 16.56
C CYS A 805 -6.47 -15.44 16.88
N GLY A 806 -6.87 -15.68 18.14
CA GLY A 806 -7.53 -16.92 18.54
C GLY A 806 -8.90 -17.14 17.90
N THR A 807 -9.71 -16.08 17.70
CA THR A 807 -10.99 -16.17 16.99
C THR A 807 -10.81 -16.63 15.54
N LEU A 808 -9.74 -16.17 14.88
CA LEU A 808 -9.42 -16.56 13.51
C LEU A 808 -9.02 -18.04 13.42
N VAL A 809 -8.22 -18.55 14.36
CA VAL A 809 -7.87 -19.98 14.44
C VAL A 809 -9.11 -20.82 14.74
N ALA A 810 -9.93 -20.42 15.70
CA ALA A 810 -11.19 -21.10 16.03
C ALA A 810 -12.14 -21.11 14.82
N GLY A 811 -12.28 -19.98 14.11
CA GLY A 811 -13.05 -19.88 12.87
C GLY A 811 -12.54 -20.83 11.79
N THR A 812 -11.22 -20.90 11.60
CA THR A 812 -10.59 -21.83 10.66
C THR A 812 -10.91 -23.29 11.00
N LEU A 813 -10.84 -23.67 12.27
CA LEU A 813 -11.22 -25.02 12.70
C LEU A 813 -12.70 -25.30 12.43
N ASN A 814 -13.59 -24.40 12.80
CA ASN A 814 -15.03 -24.56 12.58
C ASN A 814 -15.38 -24.69 11.09
N PHE A 815 -14.83 -23.82 10.23
CA PHE A 815 -15.03 -23.91 8.78
C PHE A 815 -14.43 -25.18 8.18
N SER A 816 -13.27 -25.62 8.69
CA SER A 816 -12.67 -26.88 8.25
C SER A 816 -13.58 -28.08 8.51
N MET A 817 -14.32 -28.11 9.63
CA MET A 817 -15.23 -29.23 9.92
C MET A 817 -16.34 -29.34 8.87
N ILE A 818 -16.98 -28.22 8.52
CA ILE A 818 -18.09 -28.17 7.56
C ILE A 818 -17.60 -28.52 6.14
N LEU A 819 -16.43 -27.98 5.76
CA LEU A 819 -15.85 -28.20 4.44
C LEU A 819 -15.25 -29.61 4.25
N GLY A 820 -15.16 -30.42 5.31
CA GLY A 820 -14.84 -31.84 5.20
C GLY A 820 -15.83 -32.63 4.32
N ILE A 821 -17.10 -32.20 4.25
CA ILE A 821 -18.09 -32.78 3.31
C ILE A 821 -17.63 -32.59 1.85
N LEU A 822 -17.14 -31.40 1.50
CA LEU A 822 -16.67 -31.10 0.15
C LEU A 822 -15.44 -31.94 -0.21
N ALA A 823 -14.53 -32.14 0.75
CA ALA A 823 -13.34 -32.97 0.60
C ALA A 823 -13.69 -34.42 0.22
N GLY A 824 -14.59 -35.04 1.00
CA GLY A 824 -15.06 -36.40 0.76
C GLY A 824 -15.81 -36.54 -0.56
N TYR A 825 -16.64 -35.56 -0.92
CA TYR A 825 -17.37 -35.52 -2.18
C TYR A 825 -16.41 -35.51 -3.38
N VAL A 826 -15.48 -34.55 -3.45
CA VAL A 826 -14.57 -34.42 -4.59
C VAL A 826 -13.66 -35.63 -4.73
N ALA A 827 -13.11 -36.15 -3.62
CA ALA A 827 -12.22 -37.31 -3.65
C ALA A 827 -12.92 -38.57 -4.16
N VAL A 828 -14.17 -38.83 -3.72
CA VAL A 828 -14.92 -40.01 -4.16
C VAL A 828 -15.42 -39.86 -5.61
N CYS A 829 -15.88 -38.67 -6.02
CA CYS A 829 -16.24 -38.43 -7.42
C CYS A 829 -15.03 -38.65 -8.36
N MET A 830 -13.85 -38.19 -7.95
CA MET A 830 -12.63 -38.40 -8.73
C MET A 830 -12.21 -39.87 -8.76
N TRP A 831 -12.35 -40.60 -7.65
CA TRP A 831 -12.14 -42.05 -7.61
C TRP A 831 -13.05 -42.79 -8.58
N GLN A 832 -14.36 -42.51 -8.56
CA GLN A 832 -15.32 -43.13 -9.47
C GLN A 832 -15.03 -42.82 -10.93
N THR A 833 -14.59 -41.60 -11.22
CA THR A 833 -14.18 -41.20 -12.57
C THR A 833 -12.97 -42.01 -13.03
N ILE A 834 -11.94 -42.14 -12.19
CA ILE A 834 -10.72 -42.93 -12.50
C ILE A 834 -11.03 -44.43 -12.63
N SER A 835 -11.95 -44.94 -11.83
CA SER A 835 -12.38 -46.34 -11.81
C SER A 835 -13.51 -46.66 -12.80
N CYS A 836 -13.79 -45.78 -13.76
CA CYS A 836 -14.82 -45.98 -14.79
C CYS A 836 -16.19 -46.39 -14.23
N GLY A 837 -16.62 -45.73 -13.15
CA GLY A 837 -17.92 -45.97 -12.52
C GLY A 837 -17.95 -47.10 -11.49
N ASP A 838 -16.83 -47.74 -11.14
CA ASP A 838 -16.83 -48.72 -10.04
C ASP A 838 -17.07 -48.03 -8.68
N HIS A 839 -18.18 -48.40 -8.03
CA HIS A 839 -18.52 -47.91 -6.70
C HIS A 839 -17.70 -48.60 -5.60
N LYS A 840 -16.98 -49.69 -5.88
CA LYS A 840 -16.17 -50.38 -4.87
C LYS A 840 -15.01 -49.49 -4.41
N GLY A 841 -14.80 -49.43 -3.09
CA GLY A 841 -13.64 -48.73 -2.50
C GLY A 841 -13.86 -47.28 -2.05
N TRP A 842 -15.04 -46.68 -2.26
CA TRP A 842 -15.34 -45.29 -1.83
C TRP A 842 -15.13 -45.06 -0.32
N VAL A 843 -15.46 -46.07 0.50
CA VAL A 843 -15.23 -46.09 1.95
C VAL A 843 -13.74 -45.97 2.29
N SER A 844 -12.88 -46.69 1.56
CA SER A 844 -11.42 -46.66 1.77
C SER A 844 -10.84 -45.29 1.39
N VAL A 845 -11.33 -44.69 0.31
CA VAL A 845 -10.91 -43.34 -0.12
C VAL A 845 -11.33 -42.31 0.92
N SER A 846 -12.59 -42.32 1.36
CA SER A 846 -13.13 -41.38 2.36
C SER A 846 -12.37 -41.46 3.68
N TRP A 847 -12.04 -42.67 4.14
CA TRP A 847 -11.20 -42.88 5.32
C TRP A 847 -9.80 -42.28 5.17
N LYS A 848 -9.16 -42.47 4.01
CA LYS A 848 -7.82 -41.94 3.76
C LYS A 848 -7.81 -40.42 3.67
N VAL A 849 -8.80 -39.79 3.04
CA VAL A 849 -8.99 -38.32 3.02
C VAL A 849 -9.09 -37.78 4.45
N ALA A 850 -9.98 -38.36 5.26
CA ALA A 850 -10.19 -37.87 6.62
C ALA A 850 -8.96 -38.02 7.53
N CYS A 851 -8.01 -38.91 7.19
CA CYS A 851 -6.85 -39.21 8.03
C CYS A 851 -5.50 -38.73 7.47
N PHE A 852 -5.37 -38.41 6.19
CA PHE A 852 -4.09 -38.11 5.57
C PHE A 852 -3.51 -36.78 6.05
N PHE A 853 -4.13 -35.65 5.69
CA PHE A 853 -3.66 -34.35 6.14
C PHE A 853 -3.77 -34.14 7.66
N PRO A 854 -4.92 -34.41 8.33
CA PRO A 854 -5.02 -34.26 9.78
C PRO A 854 -4.04 -35.14 10.55
N GLY A 855 -3.78 -36.37 10.09
CA GLY A 855 -2.81 -37.26 10.72
C GLY A 855 -1.37 -36.77 10.63
N ILE A 856 -0.96 -36.25 9.46
CA ILE A 856 0.37 -35.65 9.30
C ILE A 856 0.51 -34.39 10.17
N THR A 857 -0.50 -33.51 10.16
CA THR A 857 -0.51 -32.31 10.99
C THR A 857 -0.43 -32.65 12.47
N PHE A 858 -1.19 -33.64 12.94
CA PHE A 858 -1.15 -34.09 14.34
C PHE A 858 0.22 -34.65 14.72
N LEU A 859 0.86 -35.43 13.83
CA LEU A 859 2.20 -35.98 14.08
C LEU A 859 3.26 -34.87 14.21
N ILE A 860 3.22 -33.87 13.33
CA ILE A 860 4.15 -32.73 13.40
C ILE A 860 3.87 -31.91 14.66
N LEU A 861 2.61 -31.57 14.95
CA LEU A 861 2.24 -30.83 16.15
C LEU A 861 2.64 -31.57 17.43
N PHE A 862 2.45 -32.89 17.50
CA PHE A 862 2.89 -33.70 18.63
C PHE A 862 4.42 -33.65 18.83
N ALA A 863 5.18 -33.72 17.74
CA ALA A 863 6.65 -33.61 17.78
C ALA A 863 7.12 -32.22 18.26
N LEU A 864 6.52 -31.14 17.75
CA LEU A 864 6.82 -29.77 18.19
C LEU A 864 6.39 -29.55 19.65
N ASN A 865 5.24 -30.09 20.05
CA ASN A 865 4.73 -29.95 21.38
C ASN A 865 5.58 -30.66 22.44
N PHE A 866 6.22 -31.78 22.08
CA PHE A 866 7.20 -32.43 22.95
C PHE A 866 8.38 -31.51 23.29
N LEU A 867 8.85 -30.70 22.32
CA LEU A 867 9.89 -29.70 22.56
C LEU A 867 9.38 -28.56 23.47
N LEU A 868 8.14 -28.11 23.27
CA LEU A 868 7.51 -27.07 24.10
C LEU A 868 7.33 -27.51 25.56
N TRP A 869 6.92 -28.77 25.80
CA TRP A 869 6.84 -29.34 27.15
C TRP A 869 8.22 -29.38 27.82
N ARG A 870 9.27 -29.78 27.09
CA ARG A 870 10.64 -29.79 27.64
C ARG A 870 11.12 -28.39 28.05
N SER A 871 10.65 -27.35 27.36
CA SER A 871 11.00 -25.95 27.66
C SER A 871 10.07 -25.27 28.68
N SER A 872 9.08 -25.98 29.25
CA SER A 872 8.06 -25.43 30.17
C SER A 872 7.32 -24.20 29.62
N SER A 873 7.07 -24.19 28.30
CA SER A 873 6.39 -23.09 27.62
C SER A 873 4.87 -23.11 27.84
N THR A 874 4.22 -21.94 27.82
CA THR A 874 2.75 -21.87 27.83
C THR A 874 2.10 -22.26 26.51
N ALA A 875 2.83 -22.15 25.40
CA ALA A 875 2.41 -22.65 24.10
C ALA A 875 2.34 -24.18 24.04
N ALA A 876 2.86 -24.88 25.06
CA ALA A 876 2.72 -26.31 25.13
C ALA A 876 1.23 -26.67 25.37
N ILE A 877 0.63 -27.28 24.35
CA ILE A 877 -0.75 -27.76 24.37
C ILE A 877 -0.86 -28.85 25.45
N PRO A 878 -1.80 -28.73 26.41
CA PRO A 878 -1.98 -29.72 27.46
C PRO A 878 -2.53 -31.04 26.88
N PHE A 879 -2.21 -32.16 27.52
CA PHE A 879 -2.65 -33.48 27.07
C PHE A 879 -4.17 -33.61 26.94
N SER A 880 -4.93 -32.97 27.85
CA SER A 880 -6.40 -32.93 27.78
C SER A 880 -6.91 -32.31 26.47
N LEU A 881 -6.25 -31.26 25.98
CA LEU A 881 -6.63 -30.61 24.73
C LEU A 881 -6.33 -31.49 23.52
N PHE A 882 -5.21 -32.23 23.52
CA PHE A 882 -4.96 -33.24 22.49
C PHE A 882 -6.09 -34.26 22.39
N VAL A 883 -6.59 -34.74 23.53
CA VAL A 883 -7.72 -35.68 23.56
C VAL A 883 -8.97 -35.04 22.97
N ILE A 884 -9.26 -33.77 23.29
CA ILE A 884 -10.40 -33.02 22.72
C ILE A 884 -10.26 -32.87 21.21
N LEU A 885 -9.08 -32.49 20.70
CA LEU A 885 -8.83 -32.35 19.26
C LEU A 885 -8.97 -33.69 18.52
N VAL A 886 -8.48 -34.78 19.11
CA VAL A 886 -8.68 -36.13 18.58
C VAL A 886 -10.17 -36.50 18.57
N PHE A 887 -10.92 -36.17 19.63
CA PHE A 887 -12.36 -36.43 19.67
C PHE A 887 -13.11 -35.63 18.61
N ILE A 888 -12.80 -34.35 18.42
CA ILE A 888 -13.37 -33.52 17.35
C ILE A 888 -13.04 -34.12 15.97
N TRP A 889 -11.79 -34.51 15.74
CA TRP A 889 -11.35 -35.13 14.49
C TRP A 889 -12.10 -36.45 14.19
N PHE A 890 -12.20 -37.36 15.17
CA PHE A 890 -12.83 -38.68 14.95
C PHE A 890 -14.36 -38.66 14.99
N CYS A 891 -14.97 -37.84 15.85
CA CYS A 891 -16.43 -37.84 16.06
C CYS A 891 -17.17 -36.84 15.18
N ILE A 892 -16.51 -35.79 14.68
CA ILE A 892 -17.13 -34.76 13.84
C ILE A 892 -16.56 -34.81 12.43
N THR A 893 -15.25 -34.64 12.28
CA THR A 893 -14.62 -34.50 10.96
C THR A 893 -14.73 -35.78 10.12
N ILE A 894 -14.41 -36.96 10.69
CA ILE A 894 -14.53 -38.23 9.94
C ILE A 894 -15.97 -38.48 9.44
N PRO A 895 -17.03 -38.44 10.28
CA PRO A 895 -18.40 -38.63 9.80
C PRO A 895 -18.82 -37.63 8.72
N LEU A 896 -18.44 -36.35 8.83
CA LEU A 896 -18.74 -35.32 7.82
C LEU A 896 -18.05 -35.63 6.48
N THR A 897 -16.80 -36.07 6.49
CA THR A 897 -16.08 -36.49 5.27
C THR A 897 -16.73 -37.74 4.66
N PHE A 898 -17.18 -38.69 5.48
CA PHE A 898 -17.93 -39.86 5.00
C PHE A 898 -19.28 -39.50 4.41
N LEU A 899 -19.99 -38.52 4.99
CA LEU A 899 -21.24 -37.99 4.44
C LEU A 899 -21.00 -37.37 3.06
N GLY A 900 -19.94 -36.59 2.91
CA GLY A 900 -19.47 -36.09 1.63
C GLY A 900 -19.16 -37.19 0.62
N GLY A 901 -18.40 -38.20 1.06
CA GLY A 901 -18.07 -39.37 0.26
C GLY A 901 -19.29 -40.20 -0.16
N TYR A 902 -20.32 -40.28 0.69
CA TYR A 902 -21.60 -40.92 0.36
C TYR A 902 -22.36 -40.18 -0.74
N PHE A 903 -22.41 -38.84 -0.66
CA PHE A 903 -22.97 -38.03 -1.74
C PHE A 903 -22.14 -38.15 -3.02
N GLY A 904 -20.82 -38.18 -2.90
CA GLY A 904 -19.92 -38.42 -4.03
C GLY A 904 -20.19 -39.77 -4.68
N ALA A 905 -20.32 -40.83 -3.90
CA ALA A 905 -20.58 -42.19 -4.39
C ALA A 905 -21.92 -42.34 -5.14
N LYS A 906 -22.90 -41.48 -4.82
CA LYS A 906 -24.20 -41.41 -5.51
C LYS A 906 -24.20 -40.48 -6.71
N ALA A 907 -23.23 -39.58 -6.82
CA ALA A 907 -23.15 -38.67 -7.95
C ALA A 907 -22.86 -39.45 -9.24
N PRO A 908 -23.40 -39.01 -10.39
CA PRO A 908 -23.04 -39.60 -11.68
C PRO A 908 -21.53 -39.40 -11.91
N HIS A 909 -20.84 -40.47 -12.30
CA HIS A 909 -19.42 -40.37 -12.65
C HIS A 909 -19.25 -39.67 -14.00
N ILE A 910 -18.14 -38.97 -14.18
CA ILE A 910 -17.83 -38.29 -15.44
C ILE A 910 -17.36 -39.35 -16.44
N GLU A 911 -18.10 -39.55 -17.53
CA GLU A 911 -17.70 -40.45 -18.60
C GLU A 911 -16.53 -39.87 -19.41
N TYR A 912 -15.56 -40.73 -19.73
CA TYR A 912 -14.44 -40.33 -20.59
C TYR A 912 -14.90 -40.20 -22.04
N PRO A 913 -14.50 -39.11 -22.74
CA PRO A 913 -14.93 -38.88 -24.11
C PRO A 913 -14.37 -39.92 -25.10
N VAL A 914 -13.32 -40.65 -24.72
CA VAL A 914 -12.62 -41.62 -25.57
C VAL A 914 -12.33 -42.90 -24.79
N ARG A 915 -12.45 -44.05 -25.44
CA ARG A 915 -12.08 -45.37 -24.87
C ARG A 915 -10.56 -45.56 -24.85
N THR A 916 -10.06 -46.14 -23.76
CA THR A 916 -8.62 -46.42 -23.60
C THR A 916 -8.22 -47.77 -24.21
N ASN A 917 -7.07 -47.83 -24.89
CA ASN A 917 -6.50 -49.08 -25.40
C ASN A 917 -5.92 -49.97 -24.29
N HIS A 918 -5.89 -51.28 -24.51
CA HIS A 918 -5.31 -52.23 -23.55
C HIS A 918 -3.79 -52.07 -23.40
N ILE A 919 -3.06 -51.89 -24.50
CA ILE A 919 -1.60 -51.78 -24.51
C ILE A 919 -1.19 -50.30 -24.46
N PRO A 920 -0.36 -49.87 -23.49
CA PRO A 920 0.10 -48.48 -23.41
C PRO A 920 1.10 -48.17 -24.52
N ARG A 921 0.97 -47.01 -25.17
CA ARG A 921 1.98 -46.49 -26.09
C ARG A 921 3.29 -46.12 -25.36
N GLU A 922 4.41 -46.40 -26.01
CA GLU A 922 5.75 -46.01 -25.55
C GLU A 922 5.94 -44.48 -25.67
N ILE A 923 6.52 -43.87 -24.63
CA ILE A 923 6.76 -42.41 -24.59
C ILE A 923 8.10 -42.13 -25.28
N PRO A 924 8.17 -41.24 -26.28
CA PRO A 924 9.41 -40.94 -26.99
C PRO A 924 10.47 -40.34 -26.06
N ALA A 925 11.74 -40.63 -26.33
CA ALA A 925 12.86 -40.11 -25.56
C ALA A 925 12.93 -38.58 -25.65
N LYS A 926 12.83 -37.89 -24.50
CA LYS A 926 12.82 -36.42 -24.43
C LYS A 926 14.24 -35.87 -24.26
N LYS A 927 14.51 -34.73 -24.89
CA LYS A 927 15.77 -33.98 -24.76
C LYS A 927 16.00 -33.43 -23.34
N TYR A 928 14.93 -33.11 -22.61
CA TYR A 928 14.97 -32.64 -21.22
C TYR A 928 14.11 -33.53 -20.32
N PRO A 929 14.53 -33.76 -19.06
CA PRO A 929 13.75 -34.55 -18.12
C PRO A 929 12.42 -33.85 -17.79
N SER A 930 11.31 -34.58 -17.94
CA SER A 930 9.95 -34.03 -17.79
C SER A 930 9.70 -33.39 -16.42
N TRP A 931 10.24 -33.97 -15.34
CA TRP A 931 10.10 -33.44 -13.98
C TRP A 931 10.84 -32.11 -13.75
N LEU A 932 11.91 -31.82 -14.50
CA LEU A 932 12.60 -30.53 -14.39
C LEU A 932 11.73 -29.38 -14.95
N VAL A 933 10.95 -29.66 -15.99
CA VAL A 933 9.96 -28.71 -16.53
C VAL A 933 8.85 -28.44 -15.52
N VAL A 934 8.40 -29.48 -14.79
CA VAL A 934 7.41 -29.36 -13.71
C VAL A 934 7.93 -28.46 -12.58
N LEU A 935 9.19 -28.66 -12.14
CA LEU A 935 9.82 -27.78 -11.15
C LEU A 935 9.95 -26.33 -11.66
N GLY A 936 10.28 -26.15 -12.95
CA GLY A 936 10.31 -24.83 -13.59
C GLY A 936 8.95 -24.10 -13.53
N GLY A 937 7.84 -24.82 -13.63
CA GLY A 937 6.49 -24.25 -13.44
C GLY A 937 6.26 -23.71 -12.03
N GLY A 938 6.71 -24.44 -11.01
CA GLY A 938 6.69 -23.99 -9.62
C GLY A 938 7.50 -22.72 -9.39
N ALA A 939 8.66 -22.59 -10.05
CA ALA A 939 9.50 -21.38 -9.97
C ALA A 939 8.79 -20.14 -10.54
N LEU A 940 8.04 -20.29 -11.64
CA LEU A 940 7.23 -19.21 -12.21
C LEU A 940 6.12 -18.78 -11.25
N SER A 941 5.42 -19.74 -10.65
CA SER A 941 4.38 -19.47 -9.65
C SER A 941 4.95 -18.79 -8.41
N PHE A 942 6.14 -19.19 -7.96
CA PHE A 942 6.85 -18.56 -6.83
C PHE A 942 7.27 -17.12 -7.15
N GLY A 943 7.78 -16.86 -8.35
CA GLY A 943 8.18 -15.51 -8.76
C GLY A 943 7.02 -14.51 -8.72
N ALA A 944 5.80 -14.96 -9.05
CA ALA A 944 4.59 -14.15 -8.97
C ALA A 944 4.11 -13.86 -7.53
N LEU A 945 4.60 -14.61 -6.54
CA LEU A 945 4.18 -14.52 -5.13
C LEU A 945 5.27 -13.96 -4.21
N PHE A 946 6.46 -13.68 -4.75
CA PHE A 946 7.66 -13.43 -3.94
C PHE A 946 7.52 -12.19 -3.06
N ILE A 947 6.93 -11.11 -3.59
CA ILE A 947 6.76 -9.84 -2.88
C ILE A 947 5.72 -9.99 -1.77
N GLU A 948 4.63 -10.69 -2.06
CA GLU A 948 3.55 -10.97 -1.11
C GLU A 948 4.04 -11.89 0.00
N LEU A 949 4.79 -12.94 -0.35
CA LEU A 949 5.38 -13.87 0.60
C LEU A 949 6.34 -13.18 1.57
N PHE A 950 7.17 -12.25 1.10
CA PHE A 950 8.04 -11.46 1.99
C PHE A 950 7.23 -10.67 3.02
N SER A 951 6.11 -10.08 2.58
CA SER A 951 5.21 -9.29 3.43
C SER A 951 4.52 -10.18 4.47
N ILE A 952 4.00 -11.34 4.05
CA ILE A 952 3.37 -12.34 4.92
C ILE A 952 4.37 -12.87 5.96
N MET A 953 5.57 -13.28 5.54
CA MET A 953 6.60 -13.82 6.44
C MET A 953 7.11 -12.75 7.42
N SER A 954 7.25 -11.50 6.98
CA SER A 954 7.63 -10.40 7.87
C SER A 954 6.56 -10.12 8.92
N SER A 955 5.28 -10.29 8.57
CA SER A 955 4.20 -10.09 9.52
C SER A 955 4.10 -11.21 10.56
N ILE A 956 4.05 -12.47 10.11
CA ILE A 956 3.85 -13.64 11.00
C ILE A 956 4.99 -13.73 12.03
N TRP A 957 6.23 -13.52 11.59
CA TRP A 957 7.41 -13.81 12.42
C TRP A 957 8.04 -12.60 13.12
N MET A 958 7.76 -11.35 12.70
CA MET A 958 8.27 -10.15 13.41
C MET A 958 7.22 -9.48 14.30
N GLY A 959 6.07 -10.13 14.53
CA GLY A 959 5.00 -9.61 15.39
C GLY A 959 4.34 -8.31 14.89
N ARG A 960 4.59 -7.94 13.63
CA ARG A 960 3.96 -6.78 12.98
C ARG A 960 2.66 -7.27 12.37
N GLY A 961 1.53 -7.10 13.05
CA GLY A 961 0.24 -7.63 12.60
C GLY A 961 -0.07 -7.29 11.13
N TYR A 962 -0.46 -8.29 10.33
CA TYR A 962 -0.92 -8.09 8.96
C TYR A 962 -2.40 -7.69 9.01
N TYR A 963 -2.70 -6.41 8.98
CA TYR A 963 -4.07 -5.93 9.14
C TYR A 963 -4.88 -5.90 7.82
N ASP A 964 -4.24 -6.18 6.68
CA ASP A 964 -4.85 -6.06 5.34
C ASP A 964 -5.42 -7.40 4.79
N PHE A 965 -6.41 -8.00 5.48
CA PHE A 965 -7.05 -9.26 5.03
C PHE A 965 -7.73 -9.13 3.65
N GLY A 966 -8.24 -7.94 3.30
CA GLY A 966 -8.79 -7.67 1.97
C GLY A 966 -7.75 -7.86 0.87
N PHE A 967 -6.50 -7.45 1.11
CA PHE A 967 -5.41 -7.69 0.18
C PHE A 967 -5.04 -9.19 0.13
N LEU A 968 -4.94 -9.85 1.29
CA LEU A 968 -4.66 -11.30 1.35
C LEU A 968 -5.69 -12.11 0.54
N PHE A 969 -6.96 -11.70 0.54
CA PHE A 969 -8.01 -12.33 -0.25
C PHE A 969 -7.76 -12.18 -1.76
N VAL A 970 -7.36 -10.99 -2.22
CA VAL A 970 -7.04 -10.74 -3.64
C VAL A 970 -5.82 -11.58 -4.05
N VAL A 971 -4.79 -11.65 -3.21
CA VAL A 971 -3.59 -12.49 -3.45
C VAL A 971 -3.96 -13.96 -3.54
N LEU A 972 -4.87 -14.44 -2.69
CA LEU A 972 -5.35 -15.83 -2.75
C LEU A 972 -6.07 -16.14 -4.06
N ILE A 973 -6.93 -15.24 -4.56
CA ILE A 973 -7.60 -15.40 -5.86
C ILE A 973 -6.56 -15.45 -6.98
N LEU A 974 -5.60 -14.53 -6.95
CA LEU A 974 -4.54 -14.46 -7.94
C LEU A 974 -3.67 -15.73 -7.94
N LEU A 975 -3.33 -16.26 -6.76
CA LEU A 975 -2.63 -17.52 -6.61
C LEU A 975 -3.38 -18.67 -7.32
N VAL A 976 -4.70 -18.77 -7.10
CA VAL A 976 -5.53 -19.80 -7.76
C VAL A 976 -5.48 -19.67 -9.28
N VAL A 977 -5.56 -18.45 -9.82
CA VAL A 977 -5.50 -18.19 -11.27
C VAL A 977 -4.14 -18.58 -11.84
N VAL A 978 -3.04 -18.09 -11.25
CA VAL A 978 -1.67 -18.40 -11.71
C VAL A 978 -1.39 -19.90 -11.63
N CYS A 979 -1.79 -20.56 -10.54
CA CYS A 979 -1.64 -22.01 -10.40
C CYS A 979 -2.46 -22.80 -11.43
N ALA A 980 -3.66 -22.34 -11.79
CA ALA A 980 -4.44 -22.96 -12.85
C ALA A 980 -3.74 -22.83 -14.20
N GLU A 981 -3.31 -21.62 -14.57
CA GLU A 981 -2.68 -21.34 -15.86
C GLU A 981 -1.36 -22.09 -16.06
N VAL A 982 -0.47 -22.08 -15.07
CA VAL A 982 0.82 -22.79 -15.13
C VAL A 982 0.59 -24.28 -15.35
N SER A 983 -0.37 -24.88 -14.62
CA SER A 983 -0.69 -26.30 -14.78
C SER A 983 -1.30 -26.62 -16.14
N LEU A 984 -2.20 -25.77 -16.67
CA LEU A 984 -2.80 -25.93 -18.01
C LEU A 984 -1.75 -25.92 -19.12
N VAL A 985 -0.86 -24.92 -19.10
CA VAL A 985 0.20 -24.76 -20.11
C VAL A 985 1.15 -25.95 -20.06
N LEU A 986 1.59 -26.36 -18.87
CA LEU A 986 2.51 -27.49 -18.73
C LEU A 986 1.86 -28.83 -19.11
N THR A 987 0.60 -29.05 -18.75
CA THR A 987 -0.16 -30.23 -19.16
C THR A 987 -0.26 -30.31 -20.67
N TYR A 988 -0.64 -29.20 -21.34
CA TYR A 988 -0.71 -29.15 -22.79
C TYR A 988 0.65 -29.39 -23.46
N MET A 989 1.74 -28.82 -22.92
CA MET A 989 3.10 -29.05 -23.42
C MET A 989 3.51 -30.53 -23.26
N HIS A 990 3.13 -31.18 -22.17
CA HIS A 990 3.40 -32.60 -21.97
C HIS A 990 2.60 -33.48 -22.94
N LEU A 991 1.33 -33.17 -23.19
CA LEU A 991 0.50 -33.86 -24.18
C LEU A 991 1.05 -33.66 -25.60
N CYS A 992 1.49 -32.44 -25.95
CA CYS A 992 2.16 -32.18 -27.22
C CYS A 992 3.48 -32.95 -27.38
N GLY A 993 4.14 -33.27 -26.26
CA GLY A 993 5.32 -34.13 -26.22
C GLY A 993 5.01 -35.62 -26.07
N GLU A 994 3.81 -36.06 -26.49
CA GLU A 994 3.33 -37.46 -26.50
C GLU A 994 3.39 -38.19 -25.15
N ASP A 995 3.31 -37.43 -24.05
CA ASP A 995 3.43 -37.96 -22.70
C ASP A 995 2.08 -37.97 -22.02
N TRP A 996 1.43 -39.12 -22.07
CA TRP A 996 0.11 -39.36 -21.49
C TRP A 996 0.12 -39.43 -19.96
N LYS A 997 1.29 -39.45 -19.29
CA LYS A 997 1.41 -39.50 -17.82
C LYS A 997 1.32 -38.10 -17.21
N TRP A 998 0.22 -37.39 -17.45
CA TRP A 998 0.05 -35.99 -17.06
C TRP A 998 -0.46 -35.80 -15.63
N TRP A 999 -1.28 -36.71 -15.08
CA TRP A 999 -1.94 -36.59 -13.76
C TRP A 999 -1.04 -36.10 -12.61
N TRP A 1000 0.08 -36.78 -12.32
CA TRP A 1000 0.98 -36.36 -11.24
C TRP A 1000 1.76 -35.09 -11.61
N LYS A 1001 2.07 -34.91 -12.89
CA LYS A 1001 2.81 -33.75 -13.37
C LYS A 1001 1.97 -32.47 -13.28
N SER A 1002 0.67 -32.54 -13.56
CA SER A 1002 -0.26 -31.40 -13.40
C SER A 1002 -0.47 -31.03 -11.93
N PHE A 1003 -0.51 -32.02 -11.03
CA PHE A 1003 -0.57 -31.76 -9.58
C PHE A 1003 0.71 -31.06 -9.10
N PHE A 1004 1.89 -31.61 -9.41
CA PHE A 1004 3.16 -31.02 -8.98
C PHE A 1004 3.60 -29.78 -9.77
N ALA A 1005 3.00 -29.50 -10.93
CA ALA A 1005 3.28 -28.28 -11.71
C ALA A 1005 3.05 -27.02 -10.87
N SER A 1006 1.93 -26.98 -10.16
CA SER A 1006 1.57 -25.86 -9.26
C SER A 1006 1.91 -26.18 -7.80
N GLY A 1007 1.85 -27.46 -7.40
CA GLY A 1007 2.24 -27.91 -6.06
C GLY A 1007 3.72 -27.68 -5.72
N SER A 1008 4.61 -27.71 -6.72
CA SER A 1008 6.06 -27.50 -6.52
C SER A 1008 6.43 -26.09 -6.04
N VAL A 1009 5.51 -25.12 -6.12
CA VAL A 1009 5.69 -23.78 -5.52
C VAL A 1009 6.05 -23.85 -4.03
N ALA A 1010 5.50 -24.85 -3.33
CA ALA A 1010 5.71 -25.07 -1.91
C ALA A 1010 7.19 -25.35 -1.57
N LEU A 1011 7.92 -26.03 -2.45
CA LEU A 1011 9.36 -26.29 -2.28
C LEU A 1011 10.17 -24.99 -2.31
N TYR A 1012 9.82 -24.06 -3.20
CA TYR A 1012 10.46 -22.74 -3.28
C TYR A 1012 10.15 -21.89 -2.04
N ILE A 1013 8.92 -21.95 -1.53
CA ILE A 1013 8.52 -21.29 -0.27
C ILE A 1013 9.31 -21.85 0.92
N PHE A 1014 9.53 -23.16 0.97
CA PHE A 1014 10.33 -23.77 2.04
C PHE A 1014 11.79 -23.34 2.00
N LEU A 1015 12.41 -23.34 0.81
CA LEU A 1015 13.78 -22.84 0.62
C LEU A 1015 13.90 -21.36 0.99
N TYR A 1016 12.89 -20.56 0.64
CA TYR A 1016 12.81 -19.17 1.04
C TYR A 1016 12.68 -19.00 2.56
N SER A 1017 11.92 -19.86 3.23
CA SER A 1017 11.77 -19.84 4.68
C SER A 1017 13.10 -20.14 5.39
N ILE A 1018 13.93 -21.04 4.84
CA ILE A 1018 15.30 -21.31 5.32
C ILE A 1018 16.20 -20.09 5.08
N TYR A 1019 16.15 -19.49 3.88
CA TYR A 1019 16.88 -18.26 3.59
C TYR A 1019 16.50 -17.13 4.56
N TYR A 1020 15.21 -16.97 4.82
CA TYR A 1020 14.67 -15.96 5.72
C TYR A 1020 15.17 -16.16 7.16
N LEU A 1021 15.21 -17.40 7.64
CA LEU A 1021 15.80 -17.75 8.95
C LEU A 1021 17.27 -17.33 9.05
N ILE A 1022 18.08 -17.64 8.03
CA ILE A 1022 19.53 -17.42 8.06
C ILE A 1022 19.89 -15.93 7.92
N PHE A 1023 19.22 -15.20 7.02
CA PHE A 1023 19.64 -13.86 6.61
C PHE A 1023 18.84 -12.72 7.24
N LYS A 1024 17.56 -12.95 7.59
CA LYS A 1024 16.65 -11.90 8.11
C LYS A 1024 16.36 -12.05 9.61
N LEU A 1025 16.16 -13.28 10.10
CA LEU A 1025 15.90 -13.58 11.52
C LEU A 1025 17.20 -13.75 12.35
N LYS A 1026 18.15 -12.80 12.22
CA LYS A 1026 19.43 -12.85 12.96
C LYS A 1026 19.27 -12.75 14.49
N CYS A 1027 18.09 -12.37 14.97
CA CYS A 1027 17.78 -12.17 16.38
C CYS A 1027 17.24 -13.42 17.09
N LEU A 1028 16.91 -14.49 16.34
CA LEU A 1028 16.29 -15.67 16.92
C LEU A 1028 17.30 -16.46 17.75
N SER A 1029 17.21 -16.40 19.08
CA SER A 1029 18.16 -17.07 19.97
C SER A 1029 17.73 -18.51 20.29
N GLY A 1030 18.60 -19.46 19.94
CA GLY A 1030 18.53 -20.85 20.42
C GLY A 1030 17.99 -21.89 19.40
N PRO A 1031 18.47 -23.14 19.47
CA PRO A 1031 18.14 -24.19 18.50
C PRO A 1031 16.68 -24.66 18.56
N VAL A 1032 16.03 -24.53 19.73
CA VAL A 1032 14.63 -24.91 19.92
C VAL A 1032 13.71 -23.95 19.15
N SER A 1033 13.95 -22.64 19.24
CA SER A 1033 13.16 -21.62 18.51
C SER A 1033 13.30 -21.79 17.00
N ALA A 1034 14.51 -22.07 16.50
CA ALA A 1034 14.74 -22.36 15.09
C ALA A 1034 14.02 -23.64 14.62
N THR A 1035 13.97 -24.67 15.46
CA THR A 1035 13.25 -25.93 15.15
C THR A 1035 11.74 -25.70 15.10
N LEU A 1036 11.17 -24.91 16.02
CA LEU A 1036 9.76 -24.53 16.01
C LEU A 1036 9.40 -23.75 14.75
N TYR A 1037 10.21 -22.74 14.38
CA TYR A 1037 10.04 -21.98 13.14
C TYR A 1037 10.02 -22.89 11.91
N LEU A 1038 10.99 -23.81 11.78
CA LEU A 1038 11.06 -24.73 10.64
C LEU A 1038 9.89 -25.72 10.65
N GLY A 1039 9.45 -26.17 11.83
CA GLY A 1039 8.30 -27.07 11.98
C GLY A 1039 6.98 -26.44 11.54
N TYR A 1040 6.69 -25.21 11.99
CA TYR A 1040 5.52 -24.47 11.55
C TYR A 1040 5.60 -24.08 10.06
N SER A 1041 6.79 -23.72 9.57
CA SER A 1041 7.01 -23.47 8.14
C SER A 1041 6.77 -24.72 7.30
N LEU A 1042 7.12 -25.91 7.79
CA LEU A 1042 6.83 -27.18 7.13
C LEU A 1042 5.32 -27.43 7.03
N LEU A 1043 4.55 -27.17 8.10
CA LEU A 1043 3.09 -27.26 8.07
C LEU A 1043 2.48 -26.31 7.03
N MET A 1044 2.94 -25.06 7.00
CA MET A 1044 2.51 -24.07 6.01
C MET A 1044 2.77 -24.54 4.58
N VAL A 1045 3.96 -25.08 4.32
CA VAL A 1045 4.36 -25.58 2.99
C VAL A 1045 3.53 -26.79 2.56
N LEU A 1046 3.21 -27.73 3.47
CA LEU A 1046 2.33 -28.87 3.17
C LEU A 1046 0.92 -28.41 2.80
N VAL A 1047 0.38 -27.43 3.54
CA VAL A 1047 -0.91 -26.79 3.26
C VAL A 1047 -0.92 -26.17 1.85
N VAL A 1048 0.10 -25.38 1.51
CA VAL A 1048 0.21 -24.75 0.19
C VAL A 1048 0.33 -25.79 -0.92
N MET A 1049 1.16 -26.82 -0.74
CA MET A 1049 1.37 -27.87 -1.75
C MET A 1049 0.07 -28.60 -2.11
N LEU A 1050 -0.72 -29.00 -1.11
CA LEU A 1050 -1.98 -29.70 -1.33
C LEU A 1050 -3.01 -28.78 -1.99
N ALA A 1051 -3.14 -27.54 -1.52
CA ALA A 1051 -4.08 -26.56 -2.08
C ALA A 1051 -3.76 -26.20 -3.55
N THR A 1052 -2.52 -25.79 -3.85
CA THR A 1052 -2.14 -25.38 -5.22
C THR A 1052 -2.07 -26.58 -6.16
N GLY A 1053 -1.67 -27.76 -5.66
CA GLY A 1053 -1.66 -28.99 -6.44
C GLY A 1053 -3.06 -29.46 -6.84
N ALA A 1054 -4.04 -29.36 -5.94
CA ALA A 1054 -5.44 -29.67 -6.25
C ALA A 1054 -6.02 -28.73 -7.33
N VAL A 1055 -5.74 -27.42 -7.22
CA VAL A 1055 -6.12 -26.44 -8.26
C VAL A 1055 -5.54 -26.84 -9.62
N GLY A 1056 -4.22 -27.08 -9.67
CA GLY A 1056 -3.54 -27.44 -10.92
C GLY A 1056 -4.12 -28.70 -11.57
N LEU A 1057 -4.38 -29.75 -10.78
CA LEU A 1057 -4.94 -30.99 -11.29
C LEU A 1057 -6.39 -30.84 -11.77
N LEU A 1058 -7.26 -30.20 -10.99
CA LEU A 1058 -8.69 -30.09 -11.33
C LEU A 1058 -8.89 -29.27 -12.62
N TRP A 1059 -8.16 -28.17 -12.78
CA TRP A 1059 -8.18 -27.37 -14.01
C TRP A 1059 -7.60 -28.13 -15.20
N SER A 1060 -6.48 -28.83 -15.01
CA SER A 1060 -5.89 -29.66 -16.06
C SER A 1060 -6.81 -30.81 -16.47
N PHE A 1061 -7.50 -31.46 -15.53
CA PHE A 1061 -8.47 -32.52 -15.81
C PHE A 1061 -9.65 -31.99 -16.63
N TRP A 1062 -10.24 -30.85 -16.22
CA TRP A 1062 -11.33 -30.24 -16.97
C TRP A 1062 -10.89 -29.83 -18.39
N PHE A 1063 -9.67 -29.30 -18.53
CA PHE A 1063 -9.10 -28.97 -19.83
C PHE A 1063 -8.86 -30.19 -20.71
N VAL A 1064 -8.27 -31.28 -20.18
CA VAL A 1064 -8.08 -32.51 -20.94
C VAL A 1064 -9.44 -33.08 -21.36
N HIS A 1065 -10.42 -33.14 -20.46
CA HIS A 1065 -11.77 -33.59 -20.79
C HIS A 1065 -12.41 -32.74 -21.91
N TYR A 1066 -12.32 -31.41 -21.82
CA TYR A 1066 -12.78 -30.49 -22.86
C TYR A 1066 -12.05 -30.68 -24.20
N LEU A 1067 -10.72 -30.82 -24.15
CA LEU A 1067 -9.87 -30.97 -25.34
C LEU A 1067 -10.25 -32.23 -26.14
N PHE A 1068 -10.44 -33.36 -25.46
CA PHE A 1068 -10.75 -34.64 -26.13
C PHE A 1068 -12.24 -34.86 -26.39
N SER A 1069 -13.15 -34.17 -25.68
CA SER A 1069 -14.59 -34.19 -26.01
C SER A 1069 -14.95 -33.31 -27.22
N SER A 1070 -14.16 -32.27 -27.47
CA SER A 1070 -14.35 -31.40 -28.65
C SER A 1070 -13.94 -32.08 -29.96
N VAL A 1071 -13.20 -33.19 -29.90
CA VAL A 1071 -12.75 -33.93 -31.07
C VAL A 1071 -13.65 -35.15 -31.26
N LYS A 1072 -14.43 -35.19 -32.34
CA LYS A 1072 -15.23 -36.37 -32.71
C LYS A 1072 -14.29 -37.44 -33.25
N PHE A 1073 -14.08 -38.50 -32.48
CA PHE A 1073 -13.49 -39.74 -32.97
C PHE A 1073 -14.64 -40.75 -33.04
N ASP A 1074 -15.18 -40.96 -34.24
CA ASP A 1074 -16.25 -41.95 -34.50
C ASP A 1074 -15.73 -43.40 -34.42
#